data_AF-C5DMR8-F1
#
_entry.id   AF-C5DMR8-F1
#
_cell.length_a   1.000
_cell.length_b   1.000
_cell.length_c   1.000
_cell.angle_alpha   90.00
_cell.angle_beta   90.00
_cell.angle_gamma   90.00
#
_symmetry.space_group_name_H-M   'P 1'
#
loop_
_entity.id
_entity.type
_entity.pdbx_description
1 polymer ?
#
loop_
_entity_poly.entity_id
_entity_poly.type
_entity_poly.pdbx_seq_one_letter_code
_entity_poly.pdbx_strand_id
1 'polypeptide(L)'
;MDENQDPIYSLALNCSRRRLPSNLFVNFYNELVNEKYGSMINSGEETDADIKQTNVCEKISSSLLRLLDAEKHFLIVDYVVEVLFINYNKELVKELLPQLYSIKDSSQLVLFLSKASAFFLRLTDKLVIDQICGDLGNVIVPSILSSSFNTQGEELIVAIAKFLRNVLSLSSNPIAISDPKVGDRVRELLNCLSKINRLLYKKVAGDFDSLLRLGGSAPPTAREERHGVSSPSIISPRYLESPINVTKQPQSLIPSSVNHQTVKLARYCKNLWLNSRIMGWRTNDVAFVTKYSKIEAEIMKKTSPSQLNVEAAMKDLIETAFTSFAQFVSNKQYHQANSAFNLLERQWNIFITKQLPLHIMENASDMPHIVINALENIDHKVVKALKSYASDKDDAKNRGEDLFDDLPNKNTDIRHDFLKSLIMIGLQPAAVLNDFLREDQVVDTKSLPTNDTVVIKNAQGVKETVDNFSQFIKDTIEDLDAESMFEATDGSLGNADNGIMQILRKFETLAATKQKDLANVFYDLFRESVSSFDCKTFSKTCCLMCFNMSHSLTTMFAFVNPQKFLAVAIEFVDQIWESSVRKASAGLNDESDFEPNTEFVCFTYALIFIVQVVGTYNVSLIEALSTSSSDPQSSFIVNYITKLGDIAPALKLNSTLDSSEVLKSWVRDLFINGSISDSLMKSANVKDLAVLIPFIFKESLSAVESGSIRDISALVGGFEYFLQPFLIVGLIGIVFWTEQYLTTLRSKDLAKDLLESIFDMLNSVLNPSTLNDESRPLHTLILRLNTVQLLKATRAFQTQTQSSYGTYSSDSEGSTKVDSLISHLEQVARSSILYNVDSSVINSEIGYQRKDINYTPFAITADNSINSILTNQVNSFWNLHSSTYYNIDYLFALIDIITPQRFLEDMLVVLQHKTTDAALPNSRTKGSDGENLFYLDYFFYFLVSHDVMKAENKTDILQYMSSTAESDLIFRKPAHEFQPSAKVEQPSDEDFDMLFGEDTSIPGNESEANINEIKADEISPINPEFLRCSFAAVLHCSLLANKAALESGHTSEVAVDQLTQLHDKYIEILKSSTV
;
A
#
# COMPACT_ATOMS: atom_id res chain seq x y z
N MET A 1 -30.60 -19.65 15.10
CA MET A 1 -31.70 -18.70 15.39
C MET A 1 -31.01 -17.37 15.53
N ASP A 2 -30.92 -16.68 14.41
CA ASP A 2 -29.96 -15.60 14.21
C ASP A 2 -30.74 -14.31 14.06
N GLU A 3 -30.54 -13.38 14.99
CA GLU A 3 -30.96 -12.01 14.78
C GLU A 3 -30.03 -11.39 13.73
N ASN A 4 -30.62 -10.95 12.61
CA ASN A 4 -29.92 -10.26 11.53
C ASN A 4 -28.97 -9.19 12.09
N GLN A 5 -27.67 -9.33 11.84
CA GLN A 5 -26.71 -8.30 12.23
C GLN A 5 -27.06 -6.99 11.54
N ASP A 6 -27.26 -5.94 12.35
CA ASP A 6 -27.55 -4.61 11.85
C ASP A 6 -26.39 -4.12 10.96
N PRO A 7 -26.67 -3.80 9.68
CA PRO A 7 -25.63 -3.48 8.71
C PRO A 7 -25.00 -2.10 8.97
N ILE A 8 -25.73 -1.14 9.53
CA ILE A 8 -25.22 0.19 9.84
C ILE A 8 -24.35 0.12 11.10
N TYR A 9 -24.82 -0.63 12.10
CA TYR A 9 -24.08 -0.91 13.33
C TYR A 9 -22.74 -1.61 13.03
N SER A 10 -22.76 -2.67 12.22
CA SER A 10 -21.55 -3.42 11.84
C SER A 10 -20.61 -2.61 10.93
N LEU A 11 -21.13 -1.79 10.01
CA LEU A 11 -20.32 -0.87 9.20
C LEU A 11 -19.56 0.13 10.07
N ALA A 12 -20.25 0.82 10.99
CA ALA A 12 -19.64 1.82 11.86
C ALA A 12 -18.56 1.21 12.76
N LEU A 13 -18.80 0.03 13.34
CA LEU A 13 -17.79 -0.69 14.13
C LEU A 13 -16.57 -1.09 13.29
N ASN A 14 -16.76 -1.60 12.07
CA ASN A 14 -15.66 -1.98 11.19
C ASN A 14 -14.84 -0.76 10.74
N CYS A 15 -15.49 0.36 10.40
CA CYS A 15 -14.82 1.61 10.05
C CYS A 15 -14.04 2.20 11.25
N SER A 16 -14.64 2.17 12.44
CA SER A 16 -14.04 2.62 13.70
C SER A 16 -12.79 1.80 14.06
N ARG A 17 -12.89 0.46 14.03
CA ARG A 17 -11.76 -0.45 14.30
C ARG A 17 -10.62 -0.30 13.30
N ARG A 18 -10.91 0.11 12.07
CA ARG A 18 -9.91 0.44 11.02
C ARG A 18 -9.44 1.90 11.03
N ARG A 19 -9.89 2.71 12.00
CA ARG A 19 -9.57 4.14 12.16
C ARG A 19 -9.80 4.99 10.90
N LEU A 20 -10.86 4.69 10.15
CA LEU A 20 -11.20 5.48 8.95
C LEU A 20 -11.63 6.91 9.34
N PRO A 21 -11.33 7.92 8.52
CA PRO A 21 -11.88 9.25 8.72
C PRO A 21 -13.39 9.26 8.43
N SER A 22 -14.09 10.16 9.10
CA SER A 22 -15.56 10.26 9.13
C SER A 22 -16.17 10.53 7.75
N ASN A 23 -15.52 11.33 6.91
CA ASN A 23 -15.93 11.58 5.52
C ASN A 23 -16.00 10.29 4.66
N LEU A 24 -15.07 9.35 4.87
CA LEU A 24 -15.12 8.04 4.19
C LEU A 24 -16.23 7.15 4.77
N PHE A 25 -16.46 7.20 6.08
CA PHE A 25 -17.61 6.52 6.69
C PHE A 25 -18.96 7.01 6.14
N VAL A 26 -19.15 8.32 6.00
CA VAL A 26 -20.38 8.91 5.44
C VAL A 26 -20.63 8.41 4.01
N ASN A 27 -19.59 8.26 3.20
CA ASN A 27 -19.72 7.70 1.85
C ASN A 27 -20.20 6.24 1.87
N PHE A 28 -19.58 5.38 2.69
CA PHE A 28 -20.03 3.98 2.84
C PHE A 28 -21.43 3.87 3.45
N TYR A 29 -21.79 4.76 4.38
CA TYR A 29 -23.12 4.83 4.96
C TYR A 29 -24.17 5.20 3.92
N ASN A 30 -23.91 6.20 3.07
CA ASN A 30 -24.82 6.60 1.99
C ASN A 30 -24.96 5.49 0.94
N GLU A 31 -23.89 4.78 0.59
CA GLU A 31 -23.93 3.61 -0.31
C GLU A 31 -24.83 2.50 0.29
N LEU A 32 -24.60 2.13 1.55
CA LEU A 32 -25.36 1.10 2.26
C LEU A 32 -26.85 1.46 2.42
N VAL A 33 -27.17 2.72 2.70
CA VAL A 33 -28.56 3.20 2.82
C VAL A 33 -29.24 3.20 1.45
N ASN A 34 -28.55 3.60 0.38
CA ASN A 34 -29.09 3.53 -0.98
C ASN A 34 -29.29 2.10 -1.46
N GLU A 35 -28.37 1.18 -1.14
CA GLU A 35 -28.46 -0.24 -1.46
C GLU A 35 -29.68 -0.89 -0.76
N LYS A 36 -29.86 -0.66 0.54
CA LYS A 36 -30.89 -1.34 1.34
C LYS A 36 -32.26 -0.67 1.33
N TYR A 37 -32.31 0.66 1.18
CA TYR A 37 -33.55 1.44 1.32
C TYR A 37 -33.87 2.32 0.11
N GLY A 38 -32.96 2.44 -0.87
CA GLY A 38 -33.17 3.27 -2.07
C GLY A 38 -34.37 2.83 -2.93
N SER A 39 -34.77 1.57 -2.88
CA SER A 39 -36.00 1.08 -3.54
C SER A 39 -37.29 1.50 -2.82
N MET A 40 -37.24 1.74 -1.50
CA MET A 40 -38.38 2.23 -0.72
C MET A 40 -38.50 3.75 -0.83
N ILE A 41 -37.37 4.46 -0.78
CA ILE A 41 -37.30 5.94 -0.83
C ILE A 41 -37.72 6.48 -2.21
N ASN A 42 -37.47 5.76 -3.30
CA ASN A 42 -37.81 6.18 -4.66
C ASN A 42 -39.19 5.67 -5.16
N SER A 43 -40.04 5.10 -4.29
CA SER A 43 -41.37 4.62 -4.69
C SER A 43 -42.41 5.76 -4.76
N GLY A 44 -42.76 6.16 -5.99
CA GLY A 44 -43.44 7.43 -6.30
C GLY A 44 -44.95 7.53 -6.02
N GLU A 45 -45.41 7.17 -4.82
CA GLU A 45 -46.76 7.53 -4.34
C GLU A 45 -46.64 8.47 -3.13
N GLU A 46 -46.93 9.76 -3.34
CA GLU A 46 -46.60 10.87 -2.41
C GLU A 46 -47.15 10.70 -0.99
N THR A 47 -48.26 9.98 -0.79
CA THR A 47 -48.85 9.74 0.54
C THR A 47 -48.32 8.50 1.26
N ASP A 48 -47.65 7.59 0.55
CA ASP A 48 -47.15 6.31 1.08
C ASP A 48 -45.61 6.32 1.24
N ALA A 49 -44.94 7.30 0.61
CA ALA A 49 -43.51 7.56 0.73
C ALA A 49 -43.10 8.09 2.12
N ASP A 50 -43.81 9.09 2.66
CA ASP A 50 -43.51 9.68 3.99
C ASP A 50 -43.54 8.63 5.11
N ILE A 51 -44.52 7.72 5.09
CA ILE A 51 -44.68 6.65 6.10
C ILE A 51 -43.53 5.64 6.02
N LYS A 52 -43.10 5.28 4.81
CA LYS A 52 -41.94 4.39 4.59
C LYS A 52 -40.63 5.07 4.99
N GLN A 53 -40.46 6.35 4.66
CA GLN A 53 -39.28 7.14 5.01
C GLN A 53 -39.14 7.32 6.53
N THR A 54 -40.25 7.55 7.24
CA THR A 54 -40.28 7.60 8.71
C THR A 54 -39.85 6.25 9.31
N ASN A 55 -40.37 5.13 8.80
CA ASN A 55 -40.00 3.78 9.28
C ASN A 55 -38.51 3.43 9.06
N VAL A 56 -37.90 3.96 7.99
CA VAL A 56 -36.45 3.84 7.73
C VAL A 56 -35.66 4.73 8.70
N CYS A 57 -36.07 5.99 8.92
CA CYS A 57 -35.40 6.89 9.86
C CYS A 57 -35.48 6.39 11.31
N GLU A 58 -36.60 5.79 11.72
CA GLU A 58 -36.77 5.15 13.04
C GLU A 58 -35.74 4.01 13.25
N LYS A 59 -35.59 3.14 12.24
CA LYS A 59 -34.59 2.04 12.28
C LYS A 59 -33.16 2.59 12.37
N ILE A 60 -32.80 3.53 11.50
CA ILE A 60 -31.48 4.17 11.50
C ILE A 60 -31.22 4.86 12.85
N SER A 61 -32.20 5.58 13.40
CA SER A 61 -32.12 6.20 14.74
C SER A 61 -31.79 5.16 15.81
N SER A 62 -32.50 4.02 15.82
CA SER A 62 -32.23 2.93 16.77
C SER A 62 -30.82 2.34 16.64
N SER A 63 -30.30 2.21 15.41
CA SER A 63 -28.92 1.77 15.12
C SER A 63 -27.88 2.76 15.66
N LEU A 64 -28.07 4.06 15.42
CA LEU A 64 -27.15 5.12 15.84
C LEU A 64 -27.16 5.31 17.37
N LEU A 65 -28.33 5.24 18.02
CA LEU A 65 -28.44 5.26 19.48
C LEU A 65 -27.77 4.03 20.12
N ARG A 66 -27.94 2.85 19.52
CA ARG A 66 -27.23 1.62 19.94
C ARG A 66 -25.71 1.74 19.77
N LEU A 67 -25.23 2.38 18.71
CA LEU A 67 -23.80 2.65 18.52
C LEU A 67 -23.22 3.56 19.60
N LEU A 68 -23.96 4.58 20.03
CA LEU A 68 -23.55 5.51 21.10
C LEU A 68 -23.57 4.86 22.51
N ASP A 69 -24.35 3.79 22.73
CA ASP A 69 -24.43 3.05 24.02
C ASP A 69 -23.45 1.86 24.11
N ALA A 70 -22.90 1.37 22.98
CA ALA A 70 -22.25 0.05 22.93
C ALA A 70 -20.72 -0.01 23.10
N GLU A 71 -19.93 0.90 22.53
CA GLU A 71 -18.45 0.84 22.57
C GLU A 71 -17.78 2.22 22.73
N LYS A 72 -16.69 2.28 23.50
CA LYS A 72 -15.94 3.52 23.80
C LYS A 72 -14.95 3.95 22.70
N HIS A 73 -15.41 4.02 21.46
CA HIS A 73 -14.58 4.47 20.34
C HIS A 73 -14.92 5.89 19.89
N PHE A 74 -14.00 6.84 20.11
CA PHE A 74 -14.18 8.27 19.84
C PHE A 74 -14.65 8.60 18.41
N LEU A 75 -14.24 7.82 17.40
CA LEU A 75 -14.64 8.01 16.00
C LEU A 75 -16.11 7.73 15.74
N ILE A 76 -16.77 6.88 16.54
CA ILE A 76 -18.21 6.59 16.38
C ILE A 76 -19.03 7.87 16.58
N VAL A 77 -18.63 8.72 17.53
CA VAL A 77 -19.30 10.00 17.75
C VAL A 77 -19.13 10.95 16.56
N ASP A 78 -17.93 11.03 15.98
CA ASP A 78 -17.70 11.85 14.78
C ASP A 78 -18.54 11.34 13.59
N TYR A 79 -18.65 10.03 13.42
CA TYR A 79 -19.52 9.40 12.42
C TYR A 79 -21.00 9.78 12.60
N VAL A 80 -21.55 9.73 13.81
CA VAL A 80 -22.95 10.09 14.08
C VAL A 80 -23.19 11.59 13.86
N VAL A 81 -22.25 12.45 14.29
CA VAL A 81 -22.33 13.90 14.07
C VAL A 81 -22.35 14.24 12.57
N GLU A 82 -21.51 13.59 11.77
CA GLU A 82 -21.48 13.84 10.32
C GLU A 82 -22.74 13.35 9.60
N VAL A 83 -23.24 12.15 9.93
CA VAL A 83 -24.50 11.61 9.36
C VAL A 83 -25.71 12.49 9.67
N LEU A 84 -25.76 13.10 10.85
CA LEU A 84 -26.88 13.98 11.23
C LEU A 84 -26.80 15.37 10.62
N PHE A 85 -25.60 15.96 10.49
CA PHE A 85 -25.48 17.41 10.30
C PHE A 85 -24.74 17.87 9.04
N ILE A 86 -23.93 17.05 8.35
CA ILE A 86 -23.25 17.48 7.10
C ILE A 86 -24.28 17.75 6.00
N ASN A 87 -25.16 16.79 5.73
CA ASN A 87 -26.27 16.89 4.80
C ASN A 87 -27.59 16.86 5.59
N TYR A 88 -27.80 17.87 6.43
CA TYR A 88 -28.83 17.95 7.49
C TYR A 88 -30.12 17.16 7.20
N ASN A 89 -30.26 15.99 7.82
CA ASN A 89 -31.41 15.12 7.62
C ASN A 89 -32.49 15.39 8.67
N LYS A 90 -33.42 16.29 8.33
CA LYS A 90 -34.56 16.72 9.15
C LYS A 90 -35.32 15.58 9.82
N GLU A 91 -35.67 14.53 9.07
CA GLU A 91 -36.48 13.42 9.60
C GLU A 91 -35.67 12.51 10.54
N LEU A 92 -34.40 12.24 10.23
CA LEU A 92 -33.52 11.50 11.14
C LEU A 92 -33.22 12.28 12.44
N VAL A 93 -33.05 13.61 12.34
CA VAL A 93 -32.83 14.50 13.49
C VAL A 93 -34.06 14.56 14.41
N LYS A 94 -35.28 14.55 13.84
CA LYS A 94 -36.54 14.45 14.60
C LYS A 94 -36.67 13.14 15.38
N GLU A 95 -36.25 12.02 14.81
CA GLU A 95 -36.36 10.72 15.48
C GLU A 95 -35.25 10.47 16.52
N LEU A 96 -34.04 10.99 16.29
CA LEU A 96 -32.88 10.71 17.15
C LEU A 96 -32.75 11.67 18.34
N LEU A 97 -32.89 12.99 18.14
CA LEU A 97 -32.63 13.96 19.22
C LEU A 97 -33.56 13.84 20.44
N PRO A 98 -34.88 13.53 20.33
CA PRO A 98 -35.73 13.32 21.50
C PRO A 98 -35.30 12.11 22.36
N GLN A 99 -34.63 11.13 21.75
CA GLN A 99 -34.20 9.90 22.41
C GLN A 99 -32.77 9.98 22.96
N LEU A 100 -32.06 11.09 22.77
CA LEU A 100 -30.64 11.27 23.14
C LEU A 100 -30.34 10.94 24.63
N TYR A 101 -31.31 11.12 25.54
CA TYR A 101 -31.18 10.81 26.96
C TYR A 101 -31.44 9.33 27.32
N SER A 102 -31.68 8.44 26.35
CA SER A 102 -31.74 6.98 26.58
C SER A 102 -30.36 6.31 26.64
N ILE A 103 -29.30 7.04 26.25
CA ILE A 103 -27.90 6.59 26.30
C ILE A 103 -27.47 6.50 27.77
N LYS A 104 -26.91 5.36 28.19
CA LYS A 104 -26.51 5.10 29.58
C LYS A 104 -25.14 5.66 29.92
N ASP A 105 -24.23 5.71 28.95
CA ASP A 105 -22.90 6.30 29.14
C ASP A 105 -22.94 7.82 28.98
N SER A 106 -23.00 8.53 30.11
CA SER A 106 -22.94 9.99 30.16
C SER A 106 -21.70 10.61 29.50
N SER A 107 -20.58 9.87 29.38
CA SER A 107 -19.36 10.38 28.75
C SER A 107 -19.46 10.42 27.22
N GLN A 108 -20.15 9.46 26.60
CA GLN A 108 -20.45 9.49 25.16
C GLN A 108 -21.40 10.63 24.81
N LEU A 109 -22.38 10.91 25.68
CA LEU A 109 -23.28 12.05 25.52
C LEU A 109 -22.56 13.41 25.60
N VAL A 110 -21.62 13.56 26.55
CA VAL A 110 -20.72 14.73 26.64
C VAL A 110 -19.87 14.89 25.37
N LEU A 111 -19.31 13.79 24.87
CA LEU A 111 -18.48 13.79 23.66
C LEU A 111 -19.29 14.18 22.41
N PHE A 112 -20.48 13.61 22.23
CA PHE A 112 -21.40 13.93 21.13
C PHE A 112 -21.78 15.41 21.10
N LEU A 113 -22.24 15.95 22.24
CA LEU A 113 -22.59 17.37 22.33
C LEU A 113 -21.39 18.29 22.10
N SER A 114 -20.19 17.87 22.51
CA SER A 114 -18.94 18.63 22.28
C SER A 114 -18.51 18.62 20.81
N LYS A 115 -18.56 17.48 20.13
CA LYS A 115 -18.23 17.37 18.70
C LYS A 115 -19.25 18.08 17.82
N ALA A 116 -20.55 17.92 18.08
CA ALA A 116 -21.59 18.67 17.37
C ALA A 116 -21.47 20.19 17.61
N SER A 117 -21.18 20.62 18.85
CA SER A 117 -20.91 22.02 19.17
C SER A 117 -19.72 22.61 18.39
N ALA A 118 -18.68 21.81 18.13
CA ALA A 118 -17.55 22.19 17.28
C ALA A 118 -17.90 22.21 15.78
N PHE A 119 -18.77 21.31 15.32
CA PHE A 119 -19.31 21.32 13.96
C PHE A 119 -20.08 22.63 13.67
N PHE A 120 -21.04 23.00 14.51
CA PHE A 120 -21.85 24.21 14.30
C PHE A 120 -21.02 25.50 14.34
N LEU A 121 -19.93 25.54 15.11
CA LEU A 121 -19.01 26.69 15.12
C LEU A 121 -18.17 26.83 13.84
N ARG A 122 -18.07 25.76 13.03
CA ARG A 122 -17.36 25.72 11.75
C ARG A 122 -18.29 25.74 10.54
N LEU A 123 -19.60 25.68 10.74
CA LEU A 123 -20.60 25.62 9.67
C LEU A 123 -20.72 26.97 8.97
N THR A 124 -20.48 26.99 7.66
CA THR A 124 -20.54 28.19 6.80
C THR A 124 -21.55 28.09 5.65
N ASP A 125 -22.14 26.92 5.42
CA ASP A 125 -23.14 26.71 4.37
C ASP A 125 -24.50 27.31 4.77
N LYS A 126 -24.95 28.31 4.02
CA LYS A 126 -26.22 29.02 4.25
C LYS A 126 -27.44 28.12 4.09
N LEU A 127 -27.44 27.17 3.14
CA LEU A 127 -28.60 26.30 2.90
C LEU A 127 -28.83 25.37 4.09
N VAL A 128 -27.75 24.80 4.63
CA VAL A 128 -27.78 23.95 5.82
C VAL A 128 -28.15 24.76 7.07
N ILE A 129 -27.62 25.99 7.21
CA ILE A 129 -27.99 26.91 8.29
C ILE A 129 -29.48 27.27 8.27
N ASP A 130 -30.04 27.61 7.10
CA ASP A 130 -31.46 27.95 6.95
C ASP A 130 -32.38 26.77 7.32
N GLN A 131 -32.01 25.54 6.93
CA GLN A 131 -32.73 24.32 7.31
C GLN A 131 -32.69 24.06 8.83
N ILE A 132 -31.50 24.13 9.44
CA ILE A 132 -31.33 23.99 10.90
C ILE A 132 -32.15 25.03 11.65
N CYS A 133 -32.13 26.29 11.20
CA CYS A 133 -32.90 27.38 11.82
C CYS A 133 -34.42 27.14 11.77
N GLY A 134 -34.92 26.48 10.71
CA GLY A 134 -36.33 26.11 10.58
C GLY A 134 -36.82 25.08 11.62
N ASP A 135 -35.94 24.20 12.08
CA ASP A 135 -36.24 23.15 13.08
C ASP A 135 -35.78 23.48 14.50
N LEU A 136 -35.05 24.58 14.66
CA LEU A 136 -34.39 24.96 15.91
C LEU A 136 -35.35 25.12 17.09
N GLY A 137 -36.47 25.83 16.88
CA GLY A 137 -37.48 26.10 17.92
C GLY A 137 -38.49 24.96 18.16
N ASN A 138 -38.61 24.03 17.21
CA ASN A 138 -39.63 22.98 17.23
C ASN A 138 -39.08 21.58 17.56
N VAL A 139 -37.82 21.30 17.20
CA VAL A 139 -37.18 19.99 17.35
C VAL A 139 -35.93 20.11 18.21
N ILE A 140 -34.93 20.87 17.77
CA ILE A 140 -33.57 20.80 18.34
C ILE A 140 -33.53 21.32 19.79
N VAL A 141 -34.02 22.53 20.05
CA VAL A 141 -34.00 23.10 21.41
C VAL A 141 -34.93 22.34 22.38
N PRO A 142 -36.19 21.98 22.01
CA PRO A 142 -37.05 21.17 22.87
C PRO A 142 -36.48 19.79 23.21
N SER A 143 -35.87 19.08 22.25
CA SER A 143 -35.28 17.76 22.47
C SER A 143 -34.11 17.79 23.46
N ILE A 144 -33.20 18.75 23.30
CA ILE A 144 -32.05 18.92 24.21
C ILE A 144 -32.50 19.37 25.62
N LEU A 145 -33.62 20.08 25.72
CA LEU A 145 -34.18 20.57 26.99
C LEU A 145 -35.31 19.68 27.56
N SER A 146 -35.40 18.41 27.15
CA SER A 146 -36.43 17.47 27.59
C SER A 146 -36.22 16.91 29.02
N SER A 147 -34.97 16.67 29.42
CA SER A 147 -34.59 16.05 30.71
C SER A 147 -34.39 17.07 31.84
N SER A 148 -34.32 16.60 33.10
CA SER A 148 -34.00 17.42 34.27
C SER A 148 -32.48 17.56 34.43
N PHE A 149 -32.00 18.76 34.77
CA PHE A 149 -30.57 19.06 34.97
C PHE A 149 -30.13 18.98 36.43
N ASN A 150 -31.07 18.93 37.39
CA ASN A 150 -30.77 18.79 38.82
C ASN A 150 -30.06 17.47 39.21
N THR A 151 -30.05 16.46 38.32
CA THR A 151 -29.46 15.13 38.57
C THR A 151 -28.37 14.74 37.56
N GLN A 152 -27.90 15.68 36.74
CA GLN A 152 -26.90 15.43 35.68
C GLN A 152 -25.50 15.85 36.13
N GLY A 153 -24.47 15.20 35.58
CA GLY A 153 -23.07 15.53 35.85
C GLY A 153 -22.67 16.93 35.36
N GLU A 154 -21.73 17.57 36.06
CA GLU A 154 -21.33 18.96 35.77
C GLU A 154 -20.77 19.14 34.35
N GLU A 155 -20.02 18.16 33.85
CA GLU A 155 -19.44 18.15 32.49
C GLU A 155 -20.53 18.15 31.41
N LEU A 156 -21.61 17.38 31.61
CA LEU A 156 -22.74 17.31 30.70
C LEU A 156 -23.52 18.62 30.68
N ILE A 157 -23.71 19.26 31.83
CA ILE A 157 -24.33 20.59 31.92
C ILE A 157 -23.52 21.63 31.14
N VAL A 158 -22.18 21.57 31.20
CA VAL A 158 -21.29 22.46 30.43
C VAL A 158 -21.33 22.13 28.93
N ALA A 159 -21.37 20.86 28.54
CA ALA A 159 -21.47 20.45 27.14
C ALA A 159 -22.79 20.90 26.50
N ILE A 160 -23.93 20.68 27.17
CA ILE A 160 -25.26 21.16 26.76
C ILE A 160 -25.27 22.69 26.59
N ALA A 161 -24.72 23.42 27.56
CA ALA A 161 -24.65 24.88 27.52
C ALA A 161 -23.81 25.41 26.34
N LYS A 162 -22.68 24.75 26.01
CA LYS A 162 -21.86 25.08 24.82
C LYS A 162 -22.59 24.73 23.51
N PHE A 163 -23.23 23.56 23.45
CA PHE A 163 -24.00 23.11 22.28
C PHE A 163 -25.12 24.10 21.95
N LEU A 164 -26.00 24.38 22.92
CA LEU A 164 -27.14 25.29 22.71
C LEU A 164 -26.67 26.68 22.29
N ARG A 165 -25.61 27.20 22.90
CA ARG A 165 -25.02 28.49 22.53
C ARG A 165 -24.55 28.54 21.07
N ASN A 166 -23.81 27.52 20.62
CA ASN A 166 -23.27 27.50 19.27
C ASN A 166 -24.38 27.29 18.22
N VAL A 167 -25.36 26.44 18.49
CA VAL A 167 -26.51 26.25 17.58
C VAL A 167 -27.38 27.51 17.51
N LEU A 168 -27.68 28.17 18.64
CA LEU A 168 -28.47 29.41 18.63
C LEU A 168 -27.76 30.54 17.88
N SER A 169 -26.42 30.59 17.92
CA SER A 169 -25.64 31.60 17.19
C SER A 169 -25.74 31.53 15.66
N LEU A 170 -26.30 30.45 15.11
CA LEU A 170 -26.62 30.32 13.68
C LEU A 170 -27.83 31.18 13.27
N SER A 171 -28.75 31.48 14.20
CA SER A 171 -29.92 32.31 13.93
C SER A 171 -29.65 33.78 14.24
N SER A 172 -29.90 34.65 13.25
CA SER A 172 -29.95 36.10 13.44
C SER A 172 -31.31 36.62 13.91
N ASN A 173 -32.33 35.75 13.94
CA ASN A 173 -33.70 36.09 14.32
C ASN A 173 -34.11 35.42 15.65
N PRO A 174 -34.99 36.04 16.45
CA PRO A 174 -35.49 35.46 17.69
C PRO A 174 -36.40 34.26 17.41
N ILE A 175 -36.06 33.13 18.01
CA ILE A 175 -36.69 31.82 17.84
C ILE A 175 -37.89 31.71 18.79
N ALA A 176 -39.07 31.44 18.25
CA ALA A 176 -40.26 31.16 19.04
C ALA A 176 -40.29 29.68 19.47
N ILE A 177 -40.47 29.43 20.77
CA ILE A 177 -40.62 28.08 21.32
C ILE A 177 -42.05 27.89 21.83
N SER A 178 -42.72 26.84 21.33
CA SER A 178 -44.13 26.55 21.62
C SER A 178 -44.36 25.69 22.87
N ASP A 179 -43.36 24.95 23.35
CA ASP A 179 -43.48 24.11 24.55
C ASP A 179 -43.21 24.92 25.84
N PRO A 180 -44.18 25.10 26.74
CA PRO A 180 -43.99 25.83 27.99
C PRO A 180 -43.00 25.15 28.96
N LYS A 181 -42.79 23.83 28.88
CA LYS A 181 -41.85 23.10 29.76
C LYS A 181 -40.41 23.55 29.54
N VAL A 182 -40.07 23.96 28.31
CA VAL A 182 -38.72 24.42 27.95
C VAL A 182 -38.34 25.66 28.77
N GLY A 183 -39.27 26.55 29.09
CA GLY A 183 -39.02 27.72 29.94
C GLY A 183 -38.65 27.38 31.39
N ASP A 184 -39.18 26.29 31.94
CA ASP A 184 -38.78 25.79 33.26
C ASP A 184 -37.38 25.16 33.22
N ARG A 185 -37.11 24.39 32.16
CA ARG A 185 -35.82 23.70 31.94
C ARG A 185 -34.67 24.66 31.64
N VAL A 186 -34.92 25.76 30.92
CA VAL A 186 -33.96 26.87 30.77
C VAL A 186 -33.59 27.46 32.14
N ARG A 187 -34.58 27.70 33.02
CA ARG A 187 -34.34 28.24 34.36
C ARG A 187 -33.56 27.26 35.25
N GLU A 188 -33.85 25.97 35.16
CA GLU A 188 -33.10 24.90 35.82
C GLU A 188 -31.63 24.85 35.34
N LEU A 189 -31.41 24.83 34.02
CA LEU A 189 -30.08 24.83 33.40
C LEU A 189 -29.24 26.05 33.83
N LEU A 190 -29.83 27.25 33.77
CA LEU A 190 -29.17 28.50 34.16
C LEU A 190 -28.85 28.54 35.66
N ASN A 191 -29.70 27.97 36.53
CA ASN A 191 -29.43 27.87 37.96
C ASN A 191 -28.23 26.93 38.24
N CYS A 192 -28.19 25.75 37.63
CA CYS A 192 -27.04 24.84 37.74
C CYS A 192 -25.75 25.46 37.18
N LEU A 193 -25.82 26.05 35.99
CA LEU A 193 -24.68 26.68 35.32
C LEU A 193 -24.13 27.88 36.10
N SER A 194 -24.97 28.62 36.83
CA SER A 194 -24.54 29.73 37.70
C SER A 194 -23.59 29.30 38.83
N LYS A 195 -23.70 28.03 39.26
CA LYS A 195 -22.88 27.41 40.32
C LYS A 195 -21.59 26.80 39.75
N ILE A 196 -21.69 26.17 38.57
CA ILE A 196 -20.58 25.45 37.92
C ILE A 196 -19.64 26.40 37.15
N ASN A 197 -20.18 27.29 36.30
CA ASN A 197 -19.36 28.17 35.45
C ASN A 197 -20.01 29.55 35.24
N ARG A 198 -19.62 30.50 36.11
CA ARG A 198 -20.14 31.88 36.14
C ARG A 198 -19.89 32.68 34.86
N LEU A 199 -18.85 32.37 34.09
CA LEU A 199 -18.54 33.05 32.82
C LEU A 199 -19.41 32.52 31.66
N LEU A 200 -19.58 31.20 31.57
CA LEU A 200 -20.45 30.58 30.58
C LEU A 200 -21.92 30.92 30.87
N TYR A 201 -22.34 30.90 32.14
CA TYR A 201 -23.65 31.37 32.60
C TYR A 201 -24.00 32.77 32.07
N LYS A 202 -23.12 33.75 32.24
CA LYS A 202 -23.37 35.13 31.79
C LYS A 202 -23.57 35.24 30.27
N LYS A 203 -22.84 34.44 29.49
CA LYS A 203 -22.95 34.43 28.02
C LYS A 203 -24.25 33.75 27.60
N VAL A 204 -24.49 32.51 28.07
CA VAL A 204 -25.68 31.72 27.74
C VAL A 204 -26.98 32.41 28.17
N ALA A 205 -26.99 33.09 29.33
CA ALA A 205 -28.15 33.88 29.75
C ALA A 205 -28.45 35.04 28.79
N GLY A 206 -27.43 35.81 28.38
CA GLY A 206 -27.61 36.89 27.40
C GLY A 206 -27.98 36.40 26.00
N ASP A 207 -27.41 35.27 25.57
CA ASP A 207 -27.74 34.62 24.30
C ASP A 207 -29.20 34.11 24.32
N PHE A 208 -29.69 33.56 25.44
CA PHE A 208 -31.08 33.13 25.60
C PHE A 208 -32.07 34.31 25.69
N ASP A 209 -31.76 35.35 26.47
CA ASP A 209 -32.63 36.53 26.63
C ASP A 209 -32.79 37.32 25.31
N SER A 210 -31.82 37.22 24.40
CA SER A 210 -31.85 37.90 23.09
C SER A 210 -32.44 37.04 21.97
N LEU A 211 -32.22 35.71 21.97
CA LEU A 211 -32.59 34.83 20.88
C LEU A 211 -33.80 33.92 21.15
N LEU A 212 -34.25 33.71 22.40
CA LEU A 212 -35.37 32.82 22.71
C LEU A 212 -36.64 33.58 23.14
N ARG A 213 -37.73 33.40 22.39
CA ARG A 213 -39.07 33.88 22.74
C ARG A 213 -39.92 32.73 23.25
N LEU A 214 -40.00 32.61 24.57
CA LEU A 214 -40.92 31.70 25.26
C LEU A 214 -42.35 32.25 25.15
N GLY A 215 -43.29 31.43 24.69
CA GLY A 215 -44.64 31.86 24.29
C GLY A 215 -45.43 32.60 25.38
N GLY A 216 -45.81 33.86 25.12
CA GLY A 216 -46.47 34.70 26.12
C GLY A 216 -47.09 36.02 25.65
N SER A 217 -47.31 36.26 24.34
CA SER A 217 -48.26 37.28 23.83
C SER A 217 -48.40 37.22 22.31
N ALA A 218 -49.54 37.70 21.79
CA ALA A 218 -49.84 37.93 20.38
C ALA A 218 -50.96 39.00 20.26
N PRO A 219 -51.26 39.55 19.07
CA PRO A 219 -50.40 40.01 17.98
C PRO A 219 -50.57 41.54 17.76
N PRO A 220 -50.28 42.11 16.57
CA PRO A 220 -51.41 42.42 15.67
C PRO A 220 -51.14 42.17 14.17
N THR A 221 -52.17 42.41 13.35
CA THR A 221 -52.36 41.94 11.96
C THR A 221 -52.20 43.02 10.87
N ALA A 222 -51.77 42.61 9.67
CA ALA A 222 -51.99 43.23 8.34
C ALA A 222 -51.14 42.47 7.28
N ARG A 223 -51.53 42.24 6.01
CA ARG A 223 -52.79 42.40 5.27
C ARG A 223 -52.74 41.49 4.02
N GLU A 224 -53.88 41.09 3.46
CA GLU A 224 -53.95 40.32 2.20
C GLU A 224 -53.68 41.19 0.96
N GLU A 225 -53.20 40.57 -0.12
CA GLU A 225 -53.61 40.94 -1.50
C GLU A 225 -53.47 39.74 -2.47
N ARG A 226 -54.46 39.56 -3.36
CA ARG A 226 -54.50 38.54 -4.43
C ARG A 226 -54.90 39.21 -5.74
N HIS A 227 -54.14 39.02 -6.82
CA HIS A 227 -54.54 39.03 -8.25
C HIS A 227 -53.30 38.58 -9.07
N GLY A 228 -53.34 38.02 -10.28
CA GLY A 228 -54.47 37.62 -11.13
C GLY A 228 -54.15 37.74 -12.63
N VAL A 229 -54.02 36.61 -13.34
CA VAL A 229 -54.16 36.41 -14.82
C VAL A 229 -53.06 36.95 -15.78
N SER A 230 -52.35 36.06 -16.49
CA SER A 230 -52.48 35.85 -17.97
C SER A 230 -51.43 34.88 -18.58
N SER A 231 -51.94 33.92 -19.38
CA SER A 231 -51.23 33.09 -20.39
C SER A 231 -51.26 33.80 -21.78
N PRO A 232 -50.73 33.30 -22.94
CA PRO A 232 -50.50 31.88 -23.33
C PRO A 232 -49.36 31.53 -24.34
N SER A 233 -49.25 30.23 -24.68
CA SER A 233 -48.99 29.59 -26.03
C SER A 233 -47.90 28.49 -25.99
N ILE A 234 -48.19 27.17 -26.17
CA ILE A 234 -48.55 26.40 -27.42
C ILE A 234 -47.28 26.19 -28.29
N ILE A 235 -46.78 24.98 -28.67
CA ILE A 235 -47.39 23.80 -29.34
C ILE A 235 -46.77 22.42 -28.90
N SER A 236 -47.62 21.37 -28.95
CA SER A 236 -47.49 19.89 -28.81
C SER A 236 -46.54 19.14 -29.81
N PRO A 237 -46.56 17.79 -30.04
CA PRO A 237 -47.23 16.65 -29.35
C PRO A 237 -46.38 15.34 -29.15
N ARG A 238 -47.03 14.24 -28.71
CA ARG A 238 -46.53 12.84 -28.58
C ARG A 238 -46.80 11.96 -29.84
N TYR A 239 -46.10 10.81 -29.91
CA TYR A 239 -46.55 9.43 -30.29
C TYR A 239 -46.01 8.68 -31.54
N LEU A 240 -45.70 7.39 -31.29
CA LEU A 240 -45.83 6.15 -32.08
C LEU A 240 -44.83 5.74 -33.21
N GLU A 241 -44.18 4.59 -32.93
CA GLU A 241 -43.91 3.37 -33.75
C GLU A 241 -43.25 3.38 -35.15
N SER A 242 -42.64 2.22 -35.45
CA SER A 242 -41.69 1.85 -36.53
C SER A 242 -42.41 1.20 -37.75
N PRO A 243 -41.76 0.51 -38.75
CA PRO A 243 -40.34 0.33 -39.12
C PRO A 243 -40.08 0.48 -40.67
N ILE A 244 -38.87 0.12 -41.18
CA ILE A 244 -38.62 -0.79 -42.34
C ILE A 244 -37.11 -0.89 -42.72
N ASN A 245 -36.69 -2.07 -43.20
CA ASN A 245 -35.32 -2.45 -43.56
C ASN A 245 -34.83 -1.90 -44.92
N VAL A 246 -33.50 -1.87 -45.10
CA VAL A 246 -32.85 -2.18 -46.40
C VAL A 246 -31.77 -3.25 -46.19
N THR A 247 -31.73 -4.21 -47.11
CA THR A 247 -30.98 -5.47 -47.08
C THR A 247 -29.46 -5.34 -47.31
N LYS A 248 -28.70 -6.27 -46.72
CA LYS A 248 -27.43 -6.78 -47.29
C LYS A 248 -27.49 -8.30 -47.39
N GLN A 249 -26.93 -8.84 -48.47
CA GLN A 249 -26.96 -10.26 -48.83
C GLN A 249 -25.91 -11.09 -48.06
N PRO A 250 -26.09 -12.42 -47.94
CA PRO A 250 -25.19 -13.29 -47.20
C PRO A 250 -23.96 -13.69 -48.03
N GLN A 251 -22.80 -13.77 -47.39
CA GLN A 251 -21.63 -14.49 -47.91
C GLN A 251 -21.34 -15.73 -47.06
N SER A 252 -21.25 -16.88 -47.75
CA SER A 252 -20.65 -18.17 -47.38
C SER A 252 -20.46 -18.53 -45.89
N LEU A 253 -21.15 -19.60 -45.48
CA LEU A 253 -20.80 -20.41 -44.31
C LEU A 253 -19.33 -20.88 -44.38
N ILE A 254 -18.54 -20.58 -43.34
CA ILE A 254 -17.21 -21.17 -43.10
C ILE A 254 -17.13 -21.60 -41.63
N PRO A 255 -16.68 -22.82 -41.30
CA PRO A 255 -16.55 -23.30 -39.92
C PRO A 255 -15.27 -22.75 -39.27
N SER A 256 -15.21 -21.44 -38.99
CA SER A 256 -13.97 -20.74 -38.57
C SER A 256 -14.02 -20.05 -37.19
N SER A 257 -15.17 -19.97 -36.51
CA SER A 257 -15.31 -19.24 -35.23
C SER A 257 -14.41 -19.81 -34.12
N VAL A 258 -14.41 -21.13 -33.94
CA VAL A 258 -13.64 -21.84 -32.90
C VAL A 258 -12.14 -21.55 -33.04
N ASN A 259 -11.57 -21.67 -34.25
CA ASN A 259 -10.14 -21.39 -34.49
C ASN A 259 -9.77 -19.94 -34.15
N HIS A 260 -10.65 -18.96 -34.40
CA HIS A 260 -10.38 -17.57 -34.08
C HIS A 260 -10.39 -17.29 -32.56
N GLN A 261 -11.26 -17.96 -31.80
CA GLN A 261 -11.30 -17.87 -30.34
C GLN A 261 -10.06 -18.53 -29.69
N THR A 262 -9.61 -19.71 -30.20
CA THR A 262 -8.39 -20.36 -29.70
C THR A 262 -7.13 -19.52 -29.93
N VAL A 263 -7.02 -18.81 -31.06
CA VAL A 263 -5.90 -17.88 -31.33
C VAL A 263 -5.92 -16.67 -30.39
N LYS A 264 -7.10 -16.16 -30.00
CA LYS A 264 -7.22 -15.12 -28.97
C LYS A 264 -6.79 -15.61 -27.59
N LEU A 265 -7.18 -16.84 -27.22
CA LEU A 265 -6.76 -17.45 -25.96
C LEU A 265 -5.24 -17.65 -25.91
N ALA A 266 -4.63 -18.16 -26.99
CA ALA A 266 -3.18 -18.31 -27.07
C ALA A 266 -2.42 -16.99 -26.89
N ARG A 267 -2.90 -15.89 -27.52
CA ARG A 267 -2.32 -14.54 -27.33
C ARG A 267 -2.51 -14.00 -25.91
N TYR A 268 -3.66 -14.25 -25.29
CA TYR A 268 -3.91 -13.88 -23.90
C TYR A 268 -2.96 -14.62 -22.94
N CYS A 269 -2.85 -15.94 -23.05
CA CYS A 269 -1.96 -16.73 -22.20
C CYS A 269 -0.48 -16.39 -22.42
N LYS A 270 -0.03 -16.13 -23.66
CA LYS A 270 1.32 -15.63 -23.96
C LYS A 270 1.61 -14.29 -23.26
N ASN A 271 0.65 -13.35 -23.28
CA ASN A 271 0.79 -12.05 -22.61
C ASN A 271 0.79 -12.19 -21.07
N LEU A 272 -0.14 -12.97 -20.51
CA LEU A 272 -0.22 -13.28 -19.08
C LEU A 272 1.07 -13.92 -18.56
N TRP A 273 1.59 -14.92 -19.28
CA TRP A 273 2.87 -15.55 -18.99
C TRP A 273 4.03 -14.55 -19.07
N LEU A 274 4.10 -13.72 -20.12
CA LEU A 274 5.17 -12.75 -20.29
C LEU A 274 5.18 -11.70 -19.17
N ASN A 275 4.01 -11.14 -18.81
CA ASN A 275 3.84 -10.25 -17.67
C ASN A 275 4.29 -10.93 -16.37
N SER A 276 3.86 -12.18 -16.11
CA SER A 276 4.25 -12.96 -14.94
C SER A 276 5.77 -13.13 -14.82
N ARG A 277 6.45 -13.46 -15.93
CA ARG A 277 7.92 -13.64 -15.94
C ARG A 277 8.68 -12.33 -15.77
N ILE A 278 8.14 -11.21 -16.26
CA ILE A 278 8.70 -9.86 -16.08
C ILE A 278 8.56 -9.40 -14.63
N MET A 279 7.35 -9.46 -14.07
CA MET A 279 7.08 -9.12 -12.66
C MET A 279 7.93 -9.95 -11.70
N GLY A 280 8.00 -11.27 -11.93
CA GLY A 280 8.70 -12.24 -11.08
C GLY A 280 10.20 -12.41 -11.37
N TRP A 281 10.85 -11.47 -12.08
CA TRP A 281 12.31 -11.47 -12.34
C TRP A 281 12.86 -12.75 -13.01
N ARG A 282 12.04 -13.44 -13.82
CA ARG A 282 12.34 -14.74 -14.46
C ARG A 282 12.57 -14.62 -15.98
N THR A 283 13.13 -13.49 -16.43
CA THR A 283 13.34 -13.18 -17.86
C THR A 283 14.69 -13.64 -18.43
N ASN A 284 15.64 -14.01 -17.58
CA ASN A 284 17.00 -14.46 -17.92
C ASN A 284 17.15 -15.99 -18.13
N ASP A 285 16.03 -16.73 -18.14
CA ASP A 285 16.03 -18.18 -18.25
C ASP A 285 16.55 -18.64 -19.63
N VAL A 286 17.53 -19.54 -19.65
CA VAL A 286 18.09 -20.14 -20.89
C VAL A 286 17.00 -20.83 -21.71
N ALA A 287 15.95 -21.36 -21.06
CA ALA A 287 14.82 -21.99 -21.72
C ALA A 287 13.67 -21.02 -22.06
N PHE A 288 13.81 -19.71 -21.88
CA PHE A 288 12.72 -18.72 -21.98
C PHE A 288 11.96 -18.78 -23.31
N VAL A 289 12.67 -18.64 -24.45
CA VAL A 289 12.08 -18.70 -25.80
C VAL A 289 11.42 -20.06 -26.07
N THR A 290 12.05 -21.14 -25.59
CA THR A 290 11.50 -22.50 -25.72
C THR A 290 10.20 -22.66 -24.92
N LYS A 291 10.13 -22.15 -23.68
CA LYS A 291 8.92 -22.18 -22.83
C LYS A 291 7.80 -21.34 -23.45
N TYR A 292 8.12 -20.12 -23.90
CA TYR A 292 7.19 -19.23 -24.60
C TYR A 292 6.55 -19.91 -25.83
N SER A 293 7.36 -20.57 -26.67
CA SER A 293 6.88 -21.23 -27.89
C SER A 293 5.90 -22.39 -27.65
N LYS A 294 5.94 -23.03 -26.46
CA LYS A 294 5.08 -24.18 -26.12
C LYS A 294 3.65 -23.80 -25.76
N ILE A 295 3.41 -22.55 -25.33
CA ILE A 295 2.10 -22.04 -24.87
C ILE A 295 1.00 -22.30 -25.91
N GLU A 296 1.28 -21.99 -27.17
CA GLU A 296 0.30 -22.16 -28.26
C GLU A 296 0.02 -23.63 -28.60
N ALA A 297 1.04 -24.49 -28.53
CA ALA A 297 0.91 -25.91 -28.84
C ALA A 297 0.06 -26.66 -27.78
N GLU A 298 0.25 -26.30 -26.49
CA GLU A 298 -0.50 -26.90 -25.37
C GLU A 298 -1.97 -26.45 -25.37
N ILE A 299 -2.25 -25.16 -25.57
CA ILE A 299 -3.63 -24.63 -25.68
C ILE A 299 -4.37 -25.23 -26.87
N MET A 300 -3.69 -25.45 -28.00
CA MET A 300 -4.28 -26.12 -29.17
C MET A 300 -4.34 -27.65 -29.03
N LYS A 301 -3.93 -28.24 -27.90
CA LYS A 301 -3.89 -29.68 -27.61
C LYS A 301 -3.29 -30.52 -28.77
N LYS A 302 -2.27 -29.99 -29.45
CA LYS A 302 -1.64 -30.63 -30.62
C LYS A 302 -0.75 -31.80 -30.18
N THR A 303 -1.12 -33.02 -30.58
CA THR A 303 -0.47 -34.27 -30.18
C THR A 303 0.87 -34.59 -30.87
N SER A 304 1.39 -33.70 -31.72
CA SER A 304 2.71 -33.84 -32.34
C SER A 304 3.59 -32.61 -32.03
N PRO A 305 4.84 -32.81 -31.56
CA PRO A 305 5.79 -31.71 -31.43
C PRO A 305 6.23 -31.27 -32.84
N SER A 306 5.57 -30.25 -33.38
CA SER A 306 6.11 -29.52 -34.53
C SER A 306 7.51 -29.00 -34.17
N GLN A 307 8.48 -29.17 -35.07
CA GLN A 307 9.83 -28.63 -34.89
C GLN A 307 9.75 -27.15 -34.47
N LEU A 308 10.51 -26.79 -33.44
CA LEU A 308 10.44 -25.48 -32.82
C LEU A 308 10.95 -24.44 -33.81
N ASN A 309 10.03 -23.72 -34.46
CA ASN A 309 10.36 -22.67 -35.40
C ASN A 309 10.78 -21.42 -34.61
N VAL A 310 12.08 -21.33 -34.31
CA VAL A 310 12.70 -20.25 -33.55
C VAL A 310 12.43 -18.88 -34.19
N GLU A 311 12.45 -18.80 -35.53
CA GLU A 311 12.15 -17.57 -36.27
C GLU A 311 10.71 -17.09 -36.01
N ALA A 312 9.72 -17.98 -36.14
CA ALA A 312 8.32 -17.65 -35.87
C ALA A 312 8.09 -17.32 -34.39
N ALA A 313 8.71 -18.06 -33.47
CA ALA A 313 8.60 -17.82 -32.03
C ALA A 313 9.22 -16.47 -31.62
N MET A 314 10.37 -16.10 -32.18
CA MET A 314 11.02 -14.82 -31.89
C MET A 314 10.25 -13.63 -32.49
N LYS A 315 9.73 -13.77 -33.71
CA LYS A 315 8.86 -12.75 -34.31
C LYS A 315 7.63 -12.49 -33.45
N ASP A 316 6.92 -13.55 -33.06
CA ASP A 316 5.73 -13.48 -32.20
C ASP A 316 6.04 -12.93 -30.79
N LEU A 317 7.21 -13.24 -30.22
CA LEU A 317 7.65 -12.67 -28.94
C LEU A 317 7.92 -11.16 -29.02
N ILE A 318 8.57 -10.67 -30.09
CA ILE A 318 8.81 -9.24 -30.31
C ILE A 318 7.47 -8.50 -30.47
N GLU A 319 6.59 -8.99 -31.35
CA GLU A 319 5.26 -8.40 -31.57
C GLU A 319 4.43 -8.38 -30.29
N THR A 320 4.45 -9.47 -29.51
CA THR A 320 3.74 -9.57 -28.24
C THR A 320 4.31 -8.62 -27.20
N ALA A 321 5.65 -8.51 -27.06
CA ALA A 321 6.27 -7.62 -26.09
C ALA A 321 5.90 -6.13 -26.31
N PHE A 322 6.00 -5.64 -27.55
CA PHE A 322 5.57 -4.28 -27.88
C PHE A 322 4.06 -4.07 -27.71
N THR A 323 3.24 -5.06 -28.04
CA THR A 323 1.78 -5.00 -27.86
C THR A 323 1.40 -4.92 -26.37
N SER A 324 1.98 -5.78 -25.53
CA SER A 324 1.78 -5.78 -24.08
C SER A 324 2.19 -4.46 -23.43
N PHE A 325 3.38 -3.95 -23.76
CA PHE A 325 3.85 -2.68 -23.21
C PHE A 325 3.01 -1.49 -23.68
N ALA A 326 2.61 -1.45 -24.95
CA ALA A 326 1.71 -0.42 -25.45
C ALA A 326 0.33 -0.45 -24.77
N GLN A 327 -0.20 -1.64 -24.47
CA GLN A 327 -1.46 -1.79 -23.72
C GLN A 327 -1.33 -1.28 -22.28
N PHE A 328 -0.22 -1.64 -21.61
CA PHE A 328 0.12 -1.15 -20.27
C PHE A 328 0.19 0.40 -20.26
N VAL A 329 1.02 1.02 -21.11
CA VAL A 329 1.15 2.50 -21.09
C VAL A 329 -0.09 3.25 -21.61
N SER A 330 -0.95 2.59 -22.41
CA SER A 330 -2.21 3.18 -22.90
C SER A 330 -3.25 3.38 -21.80
N ASN A 331 -3.18 2.62 -20.70
CA ASN A 331 -4.24 2.63 -19.70
C ASN A 331 -4.08 3.79 -18.71
N LYS A 332 -4.44 4.99 -19.18
CA LYS A 332 -4.29 6.24 -18.44
C LYS A 332 -5.04 6.28 -17.10
N GLN A 333 -6.12 5.51 -16.96
CA GLN A 333 -6.91 5.44 -15.73
C GLN A 333 -6.18 4.74 -14.59
N TYR A 334 -5.30 3.78 -14.90
CA TYR A 334 -4.62 2.96 -13.89
C TYR A 334 -3.13 3.28 -13.77
N HIS A 335 -2.48 3.74 -14.85
CA HIS A 335 -1.01 3.84 -14.92
C HIS A 335 -0.42 5.25 -15.15
N GLN A 336 -1.22 6.30 -15.43
CA GLN A 336 -0.69 7.63 -15.82
C GLN A 336 -1.01 8.80 -14.88
N ALA A 337 -1.65 8.59 -13.73
CA ALA A 337 -2.03 9.72 -12.86
C ALA A 337 -0.92 10.15 -11.87
N ASN A 338 -0.33 9.19 -11.14
CA ASN A 338 0.29 9.45 -9.83
C ASN A 338 1.67 8.79 -9.62
N SER A 339 2.53 8.60 -10.64
CA SER A 339 3.96 8.30 -10.37
C SER A 339 4.91 8.66 -11.52
N ALA A 340 6.11 9.15 -11.17
CA ALA A 340 7.17 9.40 -12.17
C ALA A 340 7.84 8.10 -12.66
N PHE A 341 7.83 7.07 -11.80
CA PHE A 341 8.48 5.77 -12.05
C PHE A 341 7.63 4.63 -11.48
N ASN A 342 6.88 3.92 -12.33
CA ASN A 342 6.28 2.63 -11.94
C ASN A 342 7.36 1.53 -12.07
N LEU A 343 7.51 0.66 -11.07
CA LEU A 343 8.50 -0.44 -11.09
C LEU A 343 8.27 -1.40 -12.27
N LEU A 344 7.03 -1.77 -12.55
CA LEU A 344 6.67 -2.68 -13.64
C LEU A 344 6.92 -2.05 -15.00
N GLU A 345 6.62 -0.75 -15.16
CA GLU A 345 7.01 0.00 -16.36
C GLU A 345 8.51 -0.11 -16.59
N ARG A 346 9.31 0.02 -15.52
CA ARG A 346 10.75 -0.10 -15.59
C ARG A 346 11.21 -1.52 -15.94
N GLN A 347 10.60 -2.55 -15.35
CA GLN A 347 10.85 -3.96 -15.71
C GLN A 347 10.56 -4.22 -17.20
N TRP A 348 9.45 -3.69 -17.74
CA TRP A 348 9.11 -3.76 -19.16
C TRP A 348 10.14 -3.06 -20.06
N ASN A 349 10.55 -1.84 -19.70
CA ASN A 349 11.60 -1.11 -20.41
C ASN A 349 12.91 -1.90 -20.46
N ILE A 350 13.34 -2.49 -19.35
CA ILE A 350 14.55 -3.35 -19.27
C ILE A 350 14.37 -4.62 -20.10
N PHE A 351 13.20 -5.26 -20.05
CA PHE A 351 12.93 -6.45 -20.84
C PHE A 351 13.03 -6.17 -22.34
N ILE A 352 12.31 -5.17 -22.84
CA ILE A 352 12.29 -4.83 -24.27
C ILE A 352 13.65 -4.32 -24.73
N THR A 353 14.28 -3.39 -23.99
CA THR A 353 15.51 -2.74 -24.46
C THR A 353 16.79 -3.51 -24.19
N LYS A 354 16.80 -4.49 -23.27
CA LYS A 354 18.04 -5.21 -22.87
C LYS A 354 17.91 -6.74 -22.92
N GLN A 355 16.90 -7.33 -22.27
CA GLN A 355 16.75 -8.80 -22.26
C GLN A 355 16.42 -9.36 -23.64
N LEU A 356 15.44 -8.76 -24.33
CA LEU A 356 14.99 -9.21 -25.65
C LEU A 356 16.11 -9.17 -26.71
N PRO A 357 16.96 -8.12 -26.79
CA PRO A 357 18.19 -8.15 -27.58
C PRO A 357 19.14 -9.31 -27.28
N LEU A 358 19.30 -9.71 -26.01
CA LEU A 358 20.12 -10.88 -25.66
C LEU A 358 19.45 -12.19 -26.08
N HIS A 359 18.13 -12.34 -25.92
CA HIS A 359 17.40 -13.50 -26.44
C HIS A 359 17.53 -13.63 -27.96
N ILE A 360 17.50 -12.51 -28.70
CA ILE A 360 17.77 -12.49 -30.14
C ILE A 360 19.23 -12.87 -30.44
N MET A 361 20.19 -12.37 -29.65
CA MET A 361 21.61 -12.73 -29.80
C MET A 361 21.87 -14.22 -29.56
N GLU A 362 21.22 -14.81 -28.55
CA GLU A 362 21.42 -16.21 -28.14
C GLU A 362 20.67 -17.21 -29.05
N ASN A 363 19.60 -16.80 -29.75
CA ASN A 363 18.74 -17.70 -30.53
C ASN A 363 18.65 -17.38 -32.04
N ALA A 364 19.05 -16.18 -32.47
CA ALA A 364 18.74 -15.65 -33.80
C ALA A 364 19.79 -14.64 -34.35
N SER A 365 21.05 -14.70 -33.90
CA SER A 365 22.14 -13.80 -34.30
C SER A 365 22.28 -13.61 -35.81
N ASP A 366 22.10 -14.70 -36.56
CA ASP A 366 22.39 -14.78 -37.99
C ASP A 366 21.18 -14.36 -38.86
N MET A 367 20.08 -13.94 -38.24
CA MET A 367 18.79 -13.67 -38.88
C MET A 367 18.27 -12.23 -38.60
N PRO A 368 19.01 -11.18 -39.03
CA PRO A 368 18.66 -9.78 -38.72
C PRO A 368 17.31 -9.35 -39.32
N HIS A 369 16.80 -10.04 -40.36
CA HIS A 369 15.50 -9.75 -40.97
C HIS A 369 14.32 -10.02 -40.02
N ILE A 370 14.48 -10.88 -39.00
CA ILE A 370 13.42 -11.20 -38.04
C ILE A 370 12.94 -9.95 -37.29
N VAL A 371 13.89 -9.10 -36.86
CA VAL A 371 13.57 -7.87 -36.13
C VAL A 371 12.78 -6.90 -37.00
N ILE A 372 13.25 -6.65 -38.23
CA ILE A 372 12.60 -5.74 -39.17
C ILE A 372 11.20 -6.25 -39.50
N ASN A 373 11.09 -7.53 -39.86
CA ASN A 373 9.79 -8.18 -40.13
C ASN A 373 8.84 -8.12 -38.92
N ALA A 374 9.32 -8.27 -37.68
CA ALA A 374 8.49 -8.16 -36.49
C ALA A 374 7.99 -6.72 -36.28
N LEU A 375 8.89 -5.73 -36.39
CA LEU A 375 8.56 -4.32 -36.21
C LEU A 375 7.59 -3.80 -37.29
N GLU A 376 7.72 -4.25 -38.54
CA GLU A 376 6.77 -3.95 -39.64
C GLU A 376 5.36 -4.52 -39.42
N ASN A 377 5.23 -5.62 -38.65
CA ASN A 377 3.94 -6.25 -38.35
C ASN A 377 3.25 -5.70 -37.08
N ILE A 378 3.87 -4.74 -36.38
CA ILE A 378 3.24 -4.06 -35.23
C ILE A 378 2.07 -3.19 -35.70
N ASP A 379 0.89 -3.37 -35.08
CA ASP A 379 -0.32 -2.58 -35.38
C ASP A 379 -0.06 -1.06 -35.20
N HIS A 380 -0.51 -0.25 -36.16
CA HIS A 380 -0.41 1.21 -36.10
C HIS A 380 -1.01 1.81 -34.80
N LYS A 381 -1.98 1.15 -34.16
CA LYS A 381 -2.51 1.53 -32.84
C LYS A 381 -1.48 1.37 -31.72
N VAL A 382 -0.68 0.31 -31.75
CA VAL A 382 0.43 0.06 -30.82
C VAL A 382 1.49 1.14 -31.02
N VAL A 383 1.89 1.42 -32.27
CA VAL A 383 2.82 2.52 -32.59
C VAL A 383 2.29 3.88 -32.09
N LYS A 384 1.01 4.19 -32.33
CA LYS A 384 0.39 5.44 -31.87
C LYS A 384 0.38 5.55 -30.33
N ALA A 385 0.12 4.47 -29.62
CA ALA A 385 0.15 4.43 -28.15
C ALA A 385 1.56 4.74 -27.61
N LEU A 386 2.59 4.08 -28.16
CA LEU A 386 3.99 4.29 -27.75
C LEU A 386 4.46 5.73 -28.02
N LYS A 387 4.09 6.30 -29.17
CA LYS A 387 4.37 7.71 -29.50
C LYS A 387 3.67 8.70 -28.56
N SER A 388 2.37 8.48 -28.28
CA SER A 388 1.62 9.31 -27.33
C SER A 388 2.30 9.29 -25.96
N TYR A 389 2.66 8.10 -25.49
CA TYR A 389 3.29 7.90 -24.20
C TYR A 389 4.66 8.57 -24.07
N ALA A 390 5.49 8.52 -25.12
CA ALA A 390 6.77 9.24 -25.14
C ALA A 390 6.56 10.76 -25.04
N SER A 391 5.64 11.32 -25.85
CA SER A 391 5.27 12.75 -25.78
C SER A 391 4.73 13.13 -24.40
N ASP A 392 3.80 12.36 -23.84
CA ASP A 392 3.21 12.59 -22.52
C ASP A 392 4.31 12.64 -21.42
N LYS A 393 5.37 11.83 -21.53
CA LYS A 393 6.49 11.80 -20.59
C LYS A 393 7.48 12.96 -20.76
N ASP A 394 7.78 13.39 -21.98
CA ASP A 394 8.66 14.53 -22.19
C ASP A 394 7.95 15.84 -21.86
N ASP A 395 6.67 15.98 -22.20
CA ASP A 395 5.83 17.10 -21.76
C ASP A 395 5.74 17.18 -20.22
N ALA A 396 5.72 16.04 -19.52
CA ALA A 396 5.70 16.00 -18.06
C ALA A 396 7.03 16.46 -17.42
N LYS A 397 8.18 16.20 -18.05
CA LYS A 397 9.50 16.72 -17.61
C LYS A 397 9.63 18.21 -17.89
N ASN A 398 9.20 18.65 -19.07
CA ASN A 398 9.43 20.00 -19.57
C ASN A 398 8.43 21.04 -19.02
N ARG A 399 7.38 20.62 -18.29
CA ARG A 399 6.39 21.50 -17.65
C ARG A 399 6.96 22.52 -16.63
N GLY A 400 8.22 22.39 -16.25
CA GLY A 400 8.96 23.35 -15.41
C GLY A 400 9.92 24.27 -16.17
N GLU A 401 10.19 24.00 -17.45
CA GLU A 401 11.04 24.86 -18.31
C GLU A 401 10.17 25.81 -19.16
N ASP A 402 10.80 26.84 -19.72
CA ASP A 402 10.12 28.07 -20.15
C ASP A 402 9.08 27.84 -21.26
N LEU A 403 7.94 28.54 -21.16
CA LEU A 403 6.81 28.49 -22.10
C LEU A 403 7.14 29.04 -23.51
N PHE A 404 8.41 29.39 -23.75
CA PHE A 404 8.94 30.00 -24.96
C PHE A 404 10.08 29.19 -25.61
N ASP A 405 10.53 28.08 -25.00
CA ASP A 405 11.50 27.18 -25.62
C ASP A 405 10.80 26.17 -26.56
N ASP A 406 10.40 26.67 -27.74
CA ASP A 406 9.94 25.88 -28.89
C ASP A 406 11.08 25.01 -29.51
N LEU A 407 11.85 24.29 -28.69
CA LEU A 407 12.71 23.22 -29.20
C LEU A 407 11.84 22.07 -29.70
N PRO A 408 12.08 21.54 -30.91
CA PRO A 408 11.29 20.42 -31.41
C PRO A 408 11.47 19.19 -30.50
N ASN A 409 10.36 18.72 -29.90
CA ASN A 409 10.33 17.52 -29.06
C ASN A 409 11.05 16.37 -29.78
N LYS A 410 12.13 15.86 -29.18
CA LYS A 410 12.88 14.70 -29.68
C LYS A 410 12.07 13.44 -29.39
N ASN A 411 11.07 13.17 -30.23
CA ASN A 411 10.10 12.08 -30.08
C ASN A 411 10.69 10.67 -30.26
N THR A 412 11.74 10.33 -29.51
CA THR A 412 12.30 8.98 -29.45
C THR A 412 11.56 8.15 -28.42
N ASP A 413 10.83 7.14 -28.89
CA ASP A 413 10.15 6.16 -28.05
C ASP A 413 10.97 4.88 -27.84
N ILE A 414 10.42 3.92 -27.10
CA ILE A 414 11.05 2.62 -26.79
C ILE A 414 11.49 1.81 -28.03
N ARG A 415 10.90 2.03 -29.22
CA ARG A 415 11.35 1.37 -30.47
C ARG A 415 12.73 1.88 -30.88
N HIS A 416 13.01 3.15 -30.65
CA HIS A 416 14.34 3.73 -30.88
C HIS A 416 15.37 3.09 -29.94
N ASP A 417 15.04 2.93 -28.66
CA ASP A 417 15.99 2.38 -27.66
C ASP A 417 16.23 0.88 -27.83
N PHE A 418 15.21 0.12 -28.25
CA PHE A 418 15.37 -1.27 -28.68
C PHE A 418 16.33 -1.39 -29.88
N LEU A 419 16.12 -0.59 -30.94
CA LEU A 419 17.01 -0.59 -32.10
C LEU A 419 18.43 -0.12 -31.75
N LYS A 420 18.59 0.94 -30.94
CA LYS A 420 19.90 1.37 -30.42
C LYS A 420 20.61 0.21 -29.71
N SER A 421 19.93 -0.52 -28.82
CA SER A 421 20.57 -1.63 -28.11
C SER A 421 20.96 -2.78 -29.04
N LEU A 422 20.17 -3.08 -30.08
CA LEU A 422 20.53 -4.07 -31.10
C LEU A 422 21.74 -3.62 -31.93
N ILE A 423 21.87 -2.33 -32.23
CA ILE A 423 23.02 -1.74 -32.93
C ILE A 423 24.29 -1.83 -32.06
N MET A 424 24.19 -1.54 -30.76
CA MET A 424 25.32 -1.63 -29.83
C MET A 424 25.91 -3.03 -29.70
N ILE A 425 25.07 -4.07 -29.75
CA ILE A 425 25.53 -5.47 -29.71
C ILE A 425 25.78 -6.08 -31.11
N GLY A 426 25.76 -5.27 -32.17
CA GLY A 426 26.12 -5.69 -33.53
C GLY A 426 25.06 -6.50 -34.29
N LEU A 427 23.83 -6.63 -33.78
CA LEU A 427 22.75 -7.38 -34.43
C LEU A 427 22.03 -6.59 -35.54
N GLN A 428 22.18 -5.27 -35.59
CA GLN A 428 21.61 -4.41 -36.63
C GLN A 428 22.60 -3.31 -37.04
N PRO A 429 22.70 -2.93 -38.32
CA PRO A 429 23.51 -1.79 -38.74
C PRO A 429 22.81 -0.48 -38.41
N ALA A 430 23.58 0.56 -38.07
CA ALA A 430 23.05 1.86 -37.63
C ALA A 430 22.10 2.56 -38.62
N ALA A 431 22.17 2.21 -39.91
CA ALA A 431 21.25 2.71 -40.95
C ALA A 431 19.77 2.35 -40.65
N VAL A 432 19.50 1.14 -40.12
CA VAL A 432 18.14 0.62 -39.90
C VAL A 432 17.30 1.53 -39.00
N LEU A 433 17.93 2.23 -38.05
CA LEU A 433 17.23 3.19 -37.19
C LEU A 433 16.57 4.32 -38.00
N ASN A 434 17.30 4.90 -38.95
CA ASN A 434 16.79 5.97 -39.82
C ASN A 434 16.02 5.44 -41.04
N ASP A 435 16.23 4.18 -41.44
CA ASP A 435 15.44 3.56 -42.51
C ASP A 435 14.02 3.22 -42.02
N PHE A 436 13.87 2.75 -40.77
CA PHE A 436 12.60 2.33 -40.18
C PHE A 436 11.85 3.46 -39.44
N LEU A 437 12.56 4.36 -38.73
CA LEU A 437 11.95 5.41 -37.88
C LEU A 437 12.08 6.83 -38.48
N ARG A 438 12.28 6.93 -39.81
CA ARG A 438 12.48 8.20 -40.52
C ARG A 438 11.39 9.23 -40.31
N GLU A 439 10.14 8.77 -40.20
CA GLU A 439 8.95 9.59 -40.03
C GLU A 439 8.73 10.04 -38.57
N ASP A 440 9.54 9.52 -37.64
CA ASP A 440 9.41 9.75 -36.20
C ASP A 440 10.44 10.78 -35.74
N GLN A 441 11.73 10.40 -35.75
CA GLN A 441 12.85 11.27 -35.41
C GLN A 441 14.13 10.75 -36.09
N VAL A 442 14.72 11.58 -36.96
CA VAL A 442 16.04 11.26 -37.55
C VAL A 442 17.12 11.43 -36.48
N VAL A 443 17.96 10.40 -36.32
CA VAL A 443 19.08 10.36 -35.37
C VAL A 443 20.41 10.41 -36.13
N ASP A 444 21.43 11.09 -35.60
CA ASP A 444 22.77 11.05 -36.20
C ASP A 444 23.43 9.68 -35.97
N THR A 445 23.44 8.85 -37.01
CA THR A 445 24.01 7.50 -36.97
C THR A 445 25.53 7.47 -36.73
N LYS A 446 26.24 8.59 -36.88
CA LYS A 446 27.67 8.70 -36.54
C LYS A 446 27.90 8.90 -35.05
N SER A 447 26.90 9.38 -34.32
CA SER A 447 26.96 9.60 -32.87
C SER A 447 26.60 8.35 -32.05
N LEU A 448 26.02 7.34 -32.69
CA LEU A 448 25.57 6.11 -32.04
C LEU A 448 26.75 5.17 -31.75
N PRO A 449 26.84 4.57 -30.54
CA PRO A 449 27.74 3.46 -30.28
C PRO A 449 27.32 2.23 -31.10
N THR A 450 28.23 1.73 -31.93
CA THR A 450 28.04 0.54 -32.80
C THR A 450 28.76 -0.70 -32.29
N ASN A 451 29.20 -0.67 -31.03
CA ASN A 451 29.88 -1.75 -30.33
C ASN A 451 29.58 -1.66 -28.83
N ASP A 452 30.01 -2.67 -28.07
CA ASP A 452 29.82 -2.77 -26.64
C ASP A 452 30.99 -2.19 -25.81
N THR A 453 31.88 -1.41 -26.43
CA THR A 453 33.05 -0.84 -25.74
C THR A 453 32.63 0.25 -24.75
N VAL A 454 33.14 0.18 -23.53
CA VAL A 454 32.87 1.16 -22.47
C VAL A 454 33.96 2.24 -22.48
N VAL A 455 33.53 3.51 -22.46
CA VAL A 455 34.43 4.67 -22.48
C VAL A 455 34.19 5.53 -21.23
N ILE A 456 35.22 5.65 -20.42
CA ILE A 456 35.25 6.47 -19.20
C ILE A 456 36.03 7.77 -19.44
N LYS A 457 35.93 8.74 -18.53
CA LYS A 457 36.89 9.85 -18.45
C LYS A 457 37.86 9.59 -17.30
N ASN A 458 39.16 9.73 -17.52
CA ASN A 458 40.12 9.74 -16.43
C ASN A 458 40.10 11.09 -15.68
N ALA A 459 40.86 11.20 -14.57
CA ALA A 459 40.96 12.43 -13.77
C ALA A 459 41.57 13.64 -14.52
N GLN A 460 42.14 13.44 -15.72
CA GLN A 460 42.63 14.51 -16.60
C GLN A 460 41.56 14.91 -17.66
N GLY A 461 40.36 14.33 -17.59
CA GLY A 461 39.26 14.55 -18.53
C GLY A 461 39.42 13.82 -19.88
N VAL A 462 40.46 13.00 -20.06
CA VAL A 462 40.74 12.25 -21.29
C VAL A 462 39.82 11.03 -21.35
N LYS A 463 39.30 10.72 -22.55
CA LYS A 463 38.46 9.53 -22.78
C LYS A 463 39.33 8.29 -22.96
N GLU A 464 39.08 7.27 -22.15
CA GLU A 464 39.80 5.98 -22.18
C GLU A 464 38.82 4.82 -22.37
N THR A 465 39.23 3.80 -23.13
CA THR A 465 38.47 2.56 -23.37
C THR A 465 38.81 1.53 -22.30
N VAL A 466 37.79 0.87 -21.75
CA VAL A 466 38.00 -0.19 -20.75
C VAL A 466 38.18 -1.55 -21.44
N ASP A 467 39.41 -2.07 -21.43
CA ASP A 467 39.77 -3.34 -22.08
C ASP A 467 39.27 -4.57 -21.28
N ASN A 468 39.69 -4.72 -20.03
CA ASN A 468 39.20 -5.77 -19.13
C ASN A 468 38.13 -5.21 -18.20
N PHE A 469 36.88 -5.24 -18.68
CA PHE A 469 35.73 -4.68 -17.95
C PHE A 469 35.50 -5.33 -16.58
N SER A 470 35.67 -6.65 -16.43
CA SER A 470 35.47 -7.33 -15.15
C SER A 470 36.49 -6.89 -14.09
N GLN A 471 37.78 -6.91 -14.46
CA GLN A 471 38.84 -6.48 -13.54
C GLN A 471 38.70 -5.00 -13.17
N PHE A 472 38.43 -4.14 -14.16
CA PHE A 472 38.21 -2.71 -13.92
C PHE A 472 37.10 -2.43 -12.89
N ILE A 473 36.00 -3.19 -12.92
CA ILE A 473 34.92 -3.07 -11.93
C ILE A 473 35.39 -3.52 -10.54
N LYS A 474 36.17 -4.60 -10.44
CA LYS A 474 36.75 -5.03 -9.14
C LYS A 474 37.70 -3.96 -8.57
N ASP A 475 38.66 -3.51 -9.36
CA ASP A 475 39.66 -2.50 -8.97
C ASP A 475 38.99 -1.19 -8.53
N THR A 476 38.02 -0.68 -9.30
CA THR A 476 37.36 0.61 -8.99
C THR A 476 36.38 0.56 -7.82
N ILE A 477 35.89 -0.62 -7.43
CA ILE A 477 35.14 -0.83 -6.18
C ILE A 477 36.09 -0.93 -5.00
N GLU A 478 37.25 -1.59 -5.15
CA GLU A 478 38.29 -1.63 -4.10
C GLU A 478 38.80 -0.22 -3.79
N ASP A 479 39.07 0.60 -4.80
CA ASP A 479 39.49 2.00 -4.70
C ASP A 479 38.36 2.98 -4.32
N LEU A 480 37.09 2.56 -4.25
CA LEU A 480 35.98 3.47 -3.96
C LEU A 480 35.98 3.93 -2.50
N ASP A 481 36.09 5.23 -2.29
CA ASP A 481 35.68 5.89 -1.06
C ASP A 481 34.18 6.25 -1.13
N ALA A 482 33.39 5.71 -0.22
CA ALA A 482 31.94 5.91 -0.19
C ALA A 482 31.54 7.34 0.23
N GLU A 483 32.39 8.04 0.99
CA GLU A 483 32.14 9.43 1.40
C GLU A 483 32.21 10.38 0.19
N SER A 484 33.18 10.12 -0.69
CA SER A 484 33.41 10.89 -1.93
C SER A 484 32.21 10.93 -2.88
N MET A 485 31.20 10.09 -2.67
CA MET A 485 29.93 10.11 -3.40
C MET A 485 29.08 11.35 -3.12
N PHE A 486 29.35 12.08 -2.03
CA PHE A 486 28.54 13.23 -1.58
C PHE A 486 29.27 14.58 -1.73
N GLU A 487 28.53 15.62 -2.08
CA GLU A 487 29.06 16.99 -2.13
C GLU A 487 29.09 17.64 -0.74
N ALA A 488 30.25 18.20 -0.38
CA ALA A 488 30.53 18.71 0.97
C ALA A 488 29.73 19.96 1.37
N THR A 489 29.03 20.61 0.44
CA THR A 489 28.32 21.88 0.67
C THR A 489 26.84 21.72 0.98
N ASP A 490 26.18 20.69 0.43
CA ASP A 490 24.75 20.47 0.59
C ASP A 490 24.39 19.01 0.97
N GLY A 491 25.34 18.07 0.93
CA GLY A 491 25.06 16.65 1.15
C GLY A 491 24.25 16.00 0.03
N SER A 492 24.21 16.60 -1.16
CA SER A 492 23.65 15.95 -2.36
C SER A 492 24.61 14.86 -2.88
N LEU A 493 24.11 13.99 -3.76
CA LEU A 493 24.92 12.96 -4.39
C LEU A 493 25.80 13.59 -5.47
N GLY A 494 27.02 13.95 -5.07
CA GLY A 494 27.95 14.77 -5.82
C GLY A 494 28.50 14.11 -7.07
N ASN A 495 29.19 14.92 -7.89
CA ASN A 495 29.65 14.49 -9.21
C ASN A 495 30.97 13.68 -9.23
N ALA A 496 31.26 12.92 -8.17
CA ALA A 496 32.45 12.09 -7.95
C ALA A 496 33.05 11.45 -9.22
N ASP A 497 34.36 11.58 -9.40
CA ASP A 497 35.10 11.19 -10.62
C ASP A 497 35.44 9.68 -10.70
N ASN A 498 35.15 8.87 -9.68
CA ASN A 498 35.48 7.44 -9.68
C ASN A 498 34.84 6.71 -10.90
N GLY A 499 35.63 5.84 -11.54
CA GLY A 499 35.22 5.04 -12.70
C GLY A 499 33.92 4.26 -12.50
N ILE A 500 33.69 3.64 -11.34
CA ILE A 500 32.43 2.90 -11.08
C ILE A 500 31.23 3.84 -11.06
N MET A 501 31.38 5.02 -10.46
CA MET A 501 30.32 6.04 -10.41
C MET A 501 30.00 6.59 -11.80
N GLN A 502 31.00 6.78 -12.66
CA GLN A 502 30.78 7.17 -14.05
C GLN A 502 30.03 6.11 -14.87
N ILE A 503 30.29 4.82 -14.62
CA ILE A 503 29.61 3.69 -15.26
C ILE A 503 28.16 3.60 -14.76
N LEU A 504 27.94 3.69 -13.44
CA LEU A 504 26.61 3.60 -12.84
C LEU A 504 25.71 4.81 -13.18
N ARG A 505 26.26 6.04 -13.25
CA ARG A 505 25.54 7.24 -13.76
C ARG A 505 25.17 7.16 -15.25
N LYS A 506 25.75 6.23 -16.01
CA LYS A 506 25.47 6.01 -17.44
C LYS A 506 24.87 4.63 -17.72
N PHE A 507 24.48 3.89 -16.68
CA PHE A 507 24.27 2.46 -16.77
C PHE A 507 23.26 2.07 -17.87
N GLU A 508 22.17 2.81 -17.99
CA GLU A 508 21.13 2.62 -19.02
C GLU A 508 21.66 2.68 -20.46
N THR A 509 22.66 3.53 -20.70
CA THR A 509 23.25 3.77 -22.02
C THR A 509 24.25 2.69 -22.43
N LEU A 510 24.62 1.78 -21.52
CA LEU A 510 25.52 0.66 -21.81
C LEU A 510 24.82 -0.43 -22.64
N ALA A 511 25.62 -1.16 -23.41
CA ALA A 511 25.16 -2.34 -24.14
C ALA A 511 24.62 -3.41 -23.18
N ALA A 512 23.61 -4.16 -23.62
CA ALA A 512 22.99 -5.21 -22.81
C ALA A 512 23.99 -6.30 -22.35
N THR A 513 25.02 -6.58 -23.17
CA THR A 513 26.15 -7.47 -22.80
C THR A 513 26.89 -6.94 -21.58
N LYS A 514 27.36 -5.68 -21.60
CA LYS A 514 28.10 -5.07 -20.48
C LYS A 514 27.24 -4.87 -19.23
N GLN A 515 25.93 -4.68 -19.36
CA GLN A 515 25.04 -4.68 -18.21
C GLN A 515 24.91 -6.07 -17.57
N LYS A 516 24.82 -7.14 -18.38
CA LYS A 516 24.85 -8.55 -17.91
C LYS A 516 26.19 -8.90 -17.27
N ASP A 517 27.30 -8.51 -17.89
CA ASP A 517 28.66 -8.68 -17.34
C ASP A 517 28.78 -7.99 -15.97
N LEU A 518 28.38 -6.72 -15.85
CA LEU A 518 28.43 -5.97 -14.60
C LEU A 518 27.54 -6.59 -13.52
N ALA A 519 26.32 -7.03 -13.86
CA ALA A 519 25.42 -7.68 -12.91
C ALA A 519 25.99 -9.00 -12.35
N ASN A 520 26.68 -9.79 -13.19
CA ASN A 520 27.39 -10.99 -12.72
C ASN A 520 28.57 -10.61 -11.83
N VAL A 521 29.41 -9.64 -12.22
CA VAL A 521 30.56 -9.20 -11.39
C VAL A 521 30.13 -8.66 -10.04
N PHE A 522 29.04 -7.89 -9.95
CA PHE A 522 28.48 -7.44 -8.67
C PHE A 522 27.98 -8.62 -7.83
N TYR A 523 27.30 -9.60 -8.42
CA TYR A 523 26.85 -10.80 -7.71
C TYR A 523 28.02 -11.65 -7.21
N ASP A 524 29.05 -11.85 -8.04
CA ASP A 524 30.24 -12.61 -7.69
C ASP A 524 31.02 -11.91 -6.57
N LEU A 525 31.26 -10.60 -6.66
CA LEU A 525 31.86 -9.80 -5.58
C LEU A 525 31.07 -9.88 -4.27
N PHE A 526 29.74 -9.73 -4.35
CA PHE A 526 28.85 -9.81 -3.19
C PHE A 526 28.95 -11.18 -2.49
N ARG A 527 28.96 -12.26 -3.26
CA ARG A 527 29.08 -13.62 -2.74
C ARG A 527 30.50 -13.98 -2.26
N GLU A 528 31.53 -13.56 -3.00
CA GLU A 528 32.93 -13.75 -2.65
C GLU A 528 33.25 -13.04 -1.32
N SER A 529 32.83 -11.79 -1.16
CA SER A 529 33.04 -11.00 0.07
C SER A 529 32.31 -11.56 1.29
N VAL A 530 31.09 -12.07 1.15
CA VAL A 530 30.41 -12.80 2.24
C VAL A 530 31.14 -14.09 2.62
N SER A 531 31.62 -14.85 1.62
CA SER A 531 32.33 -16.11 1.83
C SER A 531 33.71 -15.93 2.48
N SER A 532 34.39 -14.81 2.19
CA SER A 532 35.69 -14.44 2.78
C SER A 532 35.58 -13.57 4.04
N PHE A 533 34.38 -13.10 4.38
CA PHE A 533 34.11 -12.09 5.41
C PHE A 533 34.79 -10.73 5.16
N ASP A 534 35.03 -10.38 3.89
CA ASP A 534 35.51 -9.04 3.50
C ASP A 534 34.40 -8.00 3.66
N CYS A 535 34.34 -7.43 4.86
CA CYS A 535 33.36 -6.43 5.24
C CYS A 535 33.50 -5.12 4.46
N LYS A 536 34.68 -4.79 3.91
CA LYS A 536 34.91 -3.53 3.17
C LYS A 536 34.33 -3.64 1.77
N THR A 537 34.66 -4.68 1.02
CA THR A 537 34.11 -4.91 -0.32
C THR A 537 32.59 -5.15 -0.28
N PHE A 538 32.10 -5.89 0.72
CA PHE A 538 30.67 -6.11 0.89
C PHE A 538 29.92 -4.79 1.15
N SER A 539 30.40 -3.96 2.09
CA SER A 539 29.81 -2.63 2.38
C SER A 539 29.72 -1.74 1.15
N LYS A 540 30.81 -1.63 0.38
CA LYS A 540 30.85 -0.82 -0.85
C LYS A 540 29.89 -1.34 -1.91
N THR A 541 29.83 -2.66 -2.09
CA THR A 541 28.92 -3.31 -3.06
C THR A 541 27.46 -3.11 -2.67
N CYS A 542 27.10 -3.32 -1.40
CA CYS A 542 25.78 -3.00 -0.85
C CYS A 542 25.41 -1.54 -1.08
N CYS A 543 26.29 -0.61 -0.69
CA CYS A 543 26.09 0.84 -0.82
C CYS A 543 25.74 1.24 -2.27
N LEU A 544 26.58 0.86 -3.25
CA LEU A 544 26.37 1.15 -4.66
C LEU A 544 25.07 0.57 -5.22
N MET A 545 24.70 -0.64 -4.80
CA MET A 545 23.43 -1.27 -5.18
C MET A 545 22.23 -0.54 -4.58
N CYS A 546 22.26 -0.21 -3.29
CA CYS A 546 21.17 0.47 -2.59
C CYS A 546 20.86 1.85 -3.19
N PHE A 547 21.89 2.59 -3.63
CA PHE A 547 21.68 3.84 -4.37
C PHE A 547 21.04 3.66 -5.75
N ASN A 548 20.99 2.46 -6.34
CA ASN A 548 20.24 2.13 -7.58
C ASN A 548 20.42 3.15 -8.73
N MET A 549 21.65 3.64 -8.89
CA MET A 549 22.00 4.72 -9.82
C MET A 549 21.61 4.39 -11.25
N SER A 550 20.82 5.26 -11.89
CA SER A 550 20.27 5.04 -13.24
C SER A 550 19.56 3.68 -13.39
N HIS A 551 18.84 3.26 -12.36
CA HIS A 551 18.17 1.95 -12.24
C HIS A 551 19.13 0.74 -12.28
N SER A 552 20.38 0.90 -11.83
CA SER A 552 21.41 -0.14 -11.88
C SER A 552 20.98 -1.44 -11.21
N LEU A 553 20.62 -1.41 -9.92
CA LEU A 553 20.17 -2.58 -9.15
C LEU A 553 18.92 -3.22 -9.76
N THR A 554 17.93 -2.40 -10.14
CA THR A 554 16.72 -2.87 -10.82
C THR A 554 17.04 -3.63 -12.10
N THR A 555 18.06 -3.18 -12.84
CA THR A 555 18.49 -3.81 -14.09
C THR A 555 19.38 -5.03 -13.83
N MET A 556 20.21 -5.02 -12.79
CA MET A 556 20.94 -6.21 -12.31
C MET A 556 19.97 -7.35 -11.98
N PHE A 557 18.86 -7.06 -11.31
CA PHE A 557 17.83 -8.05 -10.97
C PHE A 557 17.14 -8.71 -12.16
N ALA A 558 17.14 -8.06 -13.33
CA ALA A 558 16.67 -8.70 -14.55
C ALA A 558 17.68 -9.74 -15.10
N PHE A 559 19.00 -9.55 -14.86
CA PHE A 559 20.05 -10.47 -15.30
C PHE A 559 20.39 -11.56 -14.28
N VAL A 560 20.30 -11.25 -12.99
CA VAL A 560 20.58 -12.15 -11.87
C VAL A 560 19.41 -12.05 -10.89
N ASN A 561 18.66 -13.16 -10.74
CA ASN A 561 17.42 -13.18 -9.93
C ASN A 561 17.67 -12.62 -8.50
N PRO A 562 16.87 -11.63 -8.03
CA PRO A 562 17.06 -10.97 -6.74
C PRO A 562 17.07 -11.93 -5.55
N GLN A 563 16.36 -13.05 -5.62
CA GLN A 563 16.35 -14.10 -4.58
C GLN A 563 17.78 -14.58 -4.25
N LYS A 564 18.69 -14.63 -5.24
CA LYS A 564 20.08 -15.05 -5.04
C LYS A 564 20.86 -14.06 -4.18
N PHE A 565 20.69 -12.75 -4.42
CA PHE A 565 21.30 -11.71 -3.59
C PHE A 565 20.69 -11.72 -2.18
N LEU A 566 19.36 -11.85 -2.08
CA LEU A 566 18.65 -11.87 -0.81
C LEU A 566 19.06 -13.06 0.06
N ALA A 567 19.21 -14.26 -0.52
CA ALA A 567 19.68 -15.46 0.18
C ALA A 567 21.09 -15.28 0.77
N VAL A 568 22.04 -14.76 -0.02
CA VAL A 568 23.42 -14.50 0.43
C VAL A 568 23.46 -13.42 1.53
N ALA A 569 22.61 -12.39 1.45
CA ALA A 569 22.52 -11.36 2.49
C ALA A 569 21.94 -11.90 3.81
N ILE A 570 20.94 -12.79 3.74
CA ILE A 570 20.34 -13.46 4.91
C ILE A 570 21.34 -14.44 5.53
N GLU A 571 22.03 -15.26 4.73
CA GLU A 571 23.09 -16.16 5.17
C GLU A 571 24.20 -15.40 5.92
N PHE A 572 24.59 -14.23 5.41
CA PHE A 572 25.53 -13.34 6.08
C PHE A 572 25.07 -12.93 7.49
N VAL A 573 23.85 -12.38 7.63
CA VAL A 573 23.34 -11.85 8.91
C VAL A 573 22.98 -12.94 9.92
N ASP A 574 22.32 -14.01 9.48
CA ASP A 574 21.82 -15.05 10.39
C ASP A 574 22.91 -16.05 10.77
N GLN A 575 23.76 -16.49 9.82
CA GLN A 575 24.70 -17.60 10.04
C GLN A 575 26.16 -17.14 10.13
N ILE A 576 26.67 -16.49 9.08
CA ILE A 576 28.12 -16.23 8.93
C ILE A 576 28.59 -15.23 9.98
N TRP A 577 27.83 -14.14 10.21
CA TRP A 577 28.10 -13.12 11.22
C TRP A 577 28.42 -13.70 12.60
N GLU A 578 27.55 -14.57 13.11
CA GLU A 578 27.76 -15.18 14.43
C GLU A 578 28.98 -16.11 14.45
N SER A 579 29.23 -16.83 13.35
CA SER A 579 30.40 -17.70 13.24
C SER A 579 31.71 -16.89 13.28
N SER A 580 31.74 -15.71 12.65
CA SER A 580 32.90 -14.83 12.58
C SER A 580 33.14 -14.09 13.90
N VAL A 581 32.09 -13.52 14.50
CA VAL A 581 32.18 -12.88 15.83
C VAL A 581 32.62 -13.87 16.90
N ARG A 582 32.10 -15.11 16.89
CA ARG A 582 32.55 -16.15 17.83
C ARG A 582 34.04 -16.51 17.62
N LYS A 583 34.51 -16.64 16.38
CA LYS A 583 35.95 -16.87 16.08
C LYS A 583 36.82 -15.72 16.59
N ALA A 584 36.44 -14.47 16.34
CA ALA A 584 37.14 -13.29 16.85
C ALA A 584 37.22 -13.30 18.39
N SER A 585 36.11 -13.59 19.08
CA SER A 585 36.07 -13.67 20.55
C SER A 585 36.87 -14.83 21.15
N ALA A 586 37.15 -15.88 20.38
CA ALA A 586 37.90 -17.06 20.81
C ALA A 586 39.42 -16.95 20.55
N GLY A 587 39.85 -15.97 19.74
CA GLY A 587 41.26 -15.65 19.49
C GLY A 587 41.89 -14.97 20.69
N LEU A 588 42.47 -15.74 21.61
CA LEU A 588 43.10 -15.24 22.85
C LEU A 588 44.46 -14.51 22.68
N ASN A 589 44.76 -14.02 21.48
CA ASN A 589 45.97 -13.24 21.18
C ASN A 589 45.58 -11.88 20.57
N ASP A 590 46.37 -10.84 20.81
CA ASP A 590 46.17 -9.46 20.32
C ASP A 590 46.28 -9.27 18.77
N GLU A 591 46.01 -10.32 17.99
CA GLU A 591 46.03 -10.36 16.51
C GLU A 591 44.66 -10.77 15.94
N SER A 592 43.57 -10.22 16.48
CA SER A 592 42.25 -10.32 15.85
C SER A 592 41.98 -9.07 15.00
N ASP A 593 41.94 -9.22 13.68
CA ASP A 593 41.64 -8.15 12.70
C ASP A 593 40.19 -7.61 12.74
N PHE A 594 39.43 -7.89 13.80
CA PHE A 594 38.04 -7.46 13.96
C PHE A 594 37.99 -6.02 14.49
N GLU A 595 37.52 -5.09 13.66
CA GLU A 595 37.44 -3.66 13.93
C GLU A 595 35.96 -3.23 14.01
N PRO A 596 35.33 -3.22 15.21
CA PRO A 596 33.87 -3.23 15.34
C PRO A 596 33.11 -2.14 14.56
N ASN A 597 33.73 -0.98 14.33
CA ASN A 597 33.18 0.07 13.46
C ASN A 597 32.97 -0.44 12.02
N THR A 598 33.99 -1.06 11.42
CA THR A 598 33.97 -1.60 10.06
C THR A 598 32.95 -2.74 9.92
N GLU A 599 32.93 -3.73 10.84
CA GLU A 599 31.97 -4.83 10.70
C GLU A 599 30.54 -4.44 11.05
N PHE A 600 30.29 -3.53 12.02
CA PHE A 600 28.92 -3.11 12.35
C PHE A 600 28.33 -2.23 11.24
N VAL A 601 29.16 -1.43 10.55
CA VAL A 601 28.79 -0.74 9.31
C VAL A 601 28.41 -1.74 8.23
N CYS A 602 29.22 -2.79 8.02
CA CYS A 602 28.95 -3.87 7.07
C CYS A 602 27.62 -4.58 7.35
N PHE A 603 27.35 -4.92 8.61
CA PHE A 603 26.07 -5.47 9.06
C PHE A 603 24.90 -4.53 8.78
N THR A 604 25.10 -3.23 9.00
CA THR A 604 24.07 -2.22 8.74
C THR A 604 23.75 -2.11 7.24
N TYR A 605 24.77 -2.09 6.37
CA TYR A 605 24.57 -2.15 4.92
C TYR A 605 23.85 -3.44 4.47
N ALA A 606 24.12 -4.58 5.09
CA ALA A 606 23.41 -5.83 4.85
C ALA A 606 21.90 -5.68 5.14
N LEU A 607 21.56 -5.14 6.32
CA LEU A 607 20.16 -4.90 6.70
C LEU A 607 19.45 -3.90 5.79
N ILE A 608 20.11 -2.79 5.45
CA ILE A 608 19.57 -1.80 4.50
C ILE A 608 19.24 -2.48 3.17
N PHE A 609 20.17 -3.27 2.62
CA PHE A 609 19.96 -3.99 1.37
C PHE A 609 18.77 -4.97 1.45
N ILE A 610 18.70 -5.79 2.51
CA ILE A 610 17.58 -6.73 2.71
C ILE A 610 16.24 -5.99 2.79
N VAL A 611 16.14 -4.94 3.62
CA VAL A 611 14.90 -4.16 3.79
C VAL A 611 14.52 -3.47 2.47
N GLN A 612 15.48 -2.93 1.72
CA GLN A 612 15.24 -2.35 0.40
C GLN A 612 14.76 -3.39 -0.62
N VAL A 613 15.36 -4.58 -0.65
CA VAL A 613 14.96 -5.65 -1.58
C VAL A 613 13.55 -6.14 -1.29
N VAL A 614 13.24 -6.46 -0.03
CA VAL A 614 11.90 -6.90 0.38
C VAL A 614 10.87 -5.79 0.18
N GLY A 615 11.12 -4.59 0.69
CA GLY A 615 10.15 -3.48 0.67
C GLY A 615 9.94 -2.81 -0.68
N THR A 616 10.98 -2.67 -1.52
CA THR A 616 10.88 -1.97 -2.81
C THR A 616 10.51 -2.91 -3.96
N TYR A 617 11.01 -4.15 -3.94
CA TYR A 617 10.88 -5.09 -5.05
C TYR A 617 9.96 -6.29 -4.75
N ASN A 618 9.37 -6.35 -3.55
CA ASN A 618 8.39 -7.37 -3.12
C ASN A 618 8.86 -8.82 -3.31
N VAL A 619 10.12 -9.10 -2.94
CA VAL A 619 10.73 -10.43 -3.04
C VAL A 619 10.43 -11.24 -1.77
N SER A 620 10.00 -12.50 -1.91
CA SER A 620 9.69 -13.38 -0.77
C SER A 620 10.92 -13.61 0.10
N LEU A 621 10.79 -13.32 1.40
CA LEU A 621 11.81 -13.60 2.41
C LEU A 621 11.90 -15.10 2.70
N ILE A 622 10.76 -15.80 2.68
CA ILE A 622 10.65 -17.24 2.99
C ILE A 622 11.32 -18.09 1.91
N GLU A 623 11.17 -17.71 0.64
CA GLU A 623 11.83 -18.38 -0.49
C GLU A 623 13.36 -18.27 -0.39
N ALA A 624 13.88 -17.09 -0.02
CA ALA A 624 15.31 -16.87 0.17
C ALA A 624 15.88 -17.71 1.33
N LEU A 625 15.18 -17.79 2.47
CA LEU A 625 15.54 -18.65 3.61
C LEU A 625 15.56 -20.13 3.27
N SER A 626 14.61 -20.58 2.44
CA SER A 626 14.54 -21.97 1.97
C SER A 626 15.78 -22.36 1.16
N THR A 627 16.43 -21.41 0.49
CA THR A 627 17.71 -21.63 -0.20
C THR A 627 18.95 -21.53 0.70
N SER A 628 18.86 -20.83 1.85
CA SER A 628 19.95 -20.67 2.82
C SER A 628 19.93 -21.69 3.97
N SER A 629 18.94 -22.59 4.03
CA SER A 629 18.80 -23.66 5.03
C SER A 629 18.62 -23.21 6.50
N SER A 630 18.13 -21.99 6.73
CA SER A 630 17.78 -21.50 8.07
C SER A 630 16.33 -21.83 8.43
N ASP A 631 16.08 -22.24 9.69
CA ASP A 631 14.72 -22.35 10.23
C ASP A 631 14.11 -20.93 10.38
N PRO A 632 12.97 -20.63 9.72
CA PRO A 632 12.32 -19.31 9.78
C PRO A 632 12.00 -18.83 11.20
N GLN A 633 11.74 -19.72 12.17
CA GLN A 633 11.46 -19.32 13.55
C GLN A 633 12.70 -18.81 14.29
N SER A 634 13.87 -19.29 13.88
CA SER A 634 15.18 -18.93 14.46
C SER A 634 15.84 -17.70 13.81
N SER A 635 15.39 -17.31 12.62
CA SER A 635 15.97 -16.20 11.86
C SER A 635 15.81 -14.85 12.59
N PHE A 636 16.92 -14.10 12.71
CA PHE A 636 16.86 -12.72 13.19
C PHE A 636 16.21 -11.83 12.13
N ILE A 637 16.54 -12.04 10.84
CA ILE A 637 15.97 -11.26 9.73
C ILE A 637 14.44 -11.34 9.67
N VAL A 638 13.84 -12.54 9.76
CA VAL A 638 12.38 -12.72 9.79
C VAL A 638 11.77 -11.95 10.95
N ASN A 639 12.31 -12.15 12.14
CA ASN A 639 11.83 -11.49 13.36
C ASN A 639 11.97 -9.96 13.32
N TYR A 640 13.02 -9.44 12.67
CA TYR A 640 13.29 -8.02 12.56
C TYR A 640 12.36 -7.34 11.54
N ILE A 641 12.21 -7.92 10.34
CA ILE A 641 11.39 -7.34 9.26
C ILE A 641 9.90 -7.44 9.59
N THR A 642 9.43 -8.55 10.15
CA THR A 642 8.01 -8.71 10.53
C THR A 642 7.55 -7.76 11.63
N LYS A 643 8.49 -7.23 12.43
CA LYS A 643 8.24 -6.27 13.52
C LYS A 643 8.74 -4.86 13.18
N LEU A 644 9.09 -4.60 11.92
CA LEU A 644 9.70 -3.33 11.52
C LEU A 644 8.73 -2.15 11.77
N GLY A 645 9.16 -1.20 12.59
CA GLY A 645 8.34 -0.09 13.06
C GLY A 645 7.50 -0.35 14.31
N ASP A 646 7.34 -1.62 14.76
CA ASP A 646 6.73 -1.95 16.06
C ASP A 646 7.80 -2.16 17.14
N ILE A 647 8.03 -1.11 17.94
CA ILE A 647 8.94 -1.17 19.08
C ILE A 647 8.15 -1.66 20.30
N ALA A 648 8.43 -2.89 20.73
CA ALA A 648 7.79 -3.54 21.87
C ALA A 648 7.78 -2.66 23.15
N PRO A 649 6.76 -2.81 24.04
CA PRO A 649 6.69 -2.07 25.30
C PRO A 649 7.67 -2.58 26.37
N ALA A 650 8.26 -3.76 26.19
CA ALA A 650 9.28 -4.32 27.06
C ALA A 650 10.50 -4.72 26.22
N LEU A 651 11.68 -4.29 26.65
CA LEU A 651 12.94 -4.66 26.01
C LEU A 651 13.20 -6.17 26.15
N LYS A 652 13.47 -6.82 25.02
CA LYS A 652 13.96 -8.20 24.95
C LYS A 652 15.16 -8.20 24.01
N LEU A 653 16.33 -8.53 24.54
CA LEU A 653 17.56 -8.69 23.77
C LEU A 653 17.75 -10.16 23.35
N ASN A 654 18.58 -10.41 22.34
CA ASN A 654 18.93 -11.75 21.89
C ASN A 654 20.07 -12.35 22.73
N SER A 655 20.92 -11.50 23.32
CA SER A 655 21.93 -11.95 24.29
C SER A 655 21.31 -12.40 25.62
N THR A 656 21.99 -13.33 26.29
CA THR A 656 21.57 -13.93 27.57
C THR A 656 21.81 -13.03 28.80
N LEU A 657 22.12 -11.75 28.59
CA LEU A 657 22.39 -10.77 29.65
C LEU A 657 21.08 -10.20 30.21
N ASP A 658 21.10 -9.71 31.45
CA ASP A 658 19.96 -8.97 32.00
C ASP A 658 19.77 -7.67 31.19
N SER A 659 18.70 -7.64 30.39
CA SER A 659 18.33 -6.51 29.56
C SER A 659 18.13 -5.21 30.37
N SER A 660 17.82 -5.32 31.68
CA SER A 660 17.72 -4.19 32.61
C SER A 660 19.08 -3.57 32.91
N GLU A 661 20.12 -4.37 33.13
CA GLU A 661 21.48 -3.89 33.43
C GLU A 661 22.17 -3.31 32.19
N VAL A 662 21.97 -3.97 31.04
CA VAL A 662 22.45 -3.47 29.74
C VAL A 662 21.82 -2.10 29.44
N LEU A 663 20.49 -1.98 29.54
CA LEU A 663 19.78 -0.72 29.31
C LEU A 663 20.27 0.41 30.25
N LYS A 664 20.41 0.14 31.56
CA LYS A 664 20.92 1.13 32.52
C LYS A 664 22.32 1.61 32.18
N SER A 665 23.19 0.71 31.70
CA SER A 665 24.56 1.03 31.33
C SER A 665 24.61 1.94 30.10
N TRP A 666 23.84 1.61 29.06
CA TRP A 666 23.68 2.45 27.86
C TRP A 666 23.09 3.82 28.18
N VAL A 667 21.99 3.89 28.92
CA VAL A 667 21.32 5.15 29.30
C VAL A 667 22.26 6.06 30.11
N ARG A 668 23.05 5.50 31.03
CA ARG A 668 24.05 6.27 31.80
C ARG A 668 25.15 6.81 30.90
N ASP A 669 25.72 5.98 30.04
CA ASP A 669 26.87 6.36 29.22
C ASP A 669 26.47 7.41 28.15
N LEU A 670 25.29 7.26 27.52
CA LEU A 670 24.74 8.19 26.53
C LEU A 670 24.29 9.54 27.11
N PHE A 671 23.55 9.55 28.24
CA PHE A 671 22.87 10.77 28.71
C PHE A 671 23.43 11.39 30.00
N ILE A 672 24.30 10.68 30.73
CA ILE A 672 24.88 11.17 32.00
C ILE A 672 26.38 11.39 31.87
N ASN A 673 27.12 10.42 31.31
CA ASN A 673 28.57 10.52 31.16
C ASN A 673 28.98 11.35 29.94
N GLY A 674 28.14 11.42 28.90
CA GLY A 674 28.48 12.09 27.64
C GLY A 674 29.61 11.38 26.89
N SER A 675 29.69 10.05 27.02
CA SER A 675 30.68 9.20 26.35
C SER A 675 30.34 7.73 26.52
N ILE A 676 30.43 6.95 25.44
CA ILE A 676 30.30 5.48 25.46
C ILE A 676 31.59 4.88 26.03
N SER A 677 31.50 4.01 27.05
CA SER A 677 32.69 3.35 27.62
C SER A 677 33.23 2.20 26.75
N ASP A 678 34.55 2.02 26.73
CA ASP A 678 35.23 0.92 26.01
C ASP A 678 34.68 -0.47 26.38
N SER A 679 34.31 -0.66 27.65
CA SER A 679 33.67 -1.88 28.14
C SER A 679 32.31 -2.15 27.49
N LEU A 680 31.56 -1.09 27.17
CA LEU A 680 30.26 -1.18 26.54
C LEU A 680 30.40 -1.41 25.03
N MET A 681 31.37 -0.76 24.37
CA MET A 681 31.71 -1.04 22.97
C MET A 681 32.14 -2.50 22.77
N LYS A 682 33.02 -3.02 23.62
CA LYS A 682 33.53 -4.41 23.55
C LYS A 682 32.49 -5.49 23.87
N SER A 683 31.42 -5.15 24.58
CA SER A 683 30.35 -6.11 24.94
C SER A 683 29.08 -5.96 24.09
N ALA A 684 29.03 -4.99 23.17
CA ALA A 684 27.88 -4.75 22.33
C ALA A 684 27.69 -5.87 21.29
N ASN A 685 26.44 -6.17 20.99
CA ASN A 685 26.04 -7.03 19.87
C ASN A 685 25.18 -6.20 18.90
N VAL A 686 25.55 -6.17 17.62
CA VAL A 686 24.84 -5.38 16.60
C VAL A 686 23.35 -5.77 16.44
N LYS A 687 23.00 -7.06 16.60
CA LYS A 687 21.61 -7.55 16.60
C LYS A 687 20.81 -6.99 17.77
N ASP A 688 21.46 -6.77 18.92
CA ASP A 688 20.84 -6.17 20.10
C ASP A 688 20.75 -4.64 19.97
N LEU A 689 21.78 -3.98 19.43
CA LEU A 689 21.75 -2.53 19.16
C LEU A 689 20.61 -2.14 18.20
N ALA A 690 20.35 -2.97 17.19
CA ALA A 690 19.24 -2.78 16.24
C ALA A 690 17.84 -2.75 16.90
N VAL A 691 17.70 -3.25 18.13
CA VAL A 691 16.46 -3.25 18.93
C VAL A 691 16.54 -2.26 20.11
N LEU A 692 17.69 -2.21 20.78
CA LEU A 692 17.95 -1.40 21.97
C LEU A 692 17.91 0.10 21.68
N ILE A 693 18.54 0.55 20.59
CA ILE A 693 18.63 1.98 20.26
C ILE A 693 17.24 2.57 19.89
N PRO A 694 16.40 1.91 19.05
CA PRO A 694 15.00 2.31 18.88
C PRO A 694 14.23 2.35 20.21
N PHE A 695 14.42 1.36 21.09
CA PHE A 695 13.76 1.32 22.39
C PHE A 695 14.14 2.52 23.27
N ILE A 696 15.44 2.83 23.39
CA ILE A 696 15.92 4.01 24.12
C ILE A 696 15.33 5.31 23.54
N PHE A 697 15.28 5.44 22.22
CA PHE A 697 14.71 6.61 21.55
C PHE A 697 13.21 6.79 21.87
N LYS A 698 12.41 5.72 21.71
CA LYS A 698 10.97 5.71 22.03
C LYS A 698 10.70 6.07 23.49
N GLU A 699 11.41 5.46 24.43
CA GLU A 699 11.20 5.72 25.86
C GLU A 699 11.64 7.13 26.25
N SER A 700 12.68 7.68 25.61
CA SER A 700 13.11 9.07 25.78
C SER A 700 12.03 10.07 25.31
N LEU A 701 11.45 9.84 24.13
CA LEU A 701 10.31 10.65 23.64
C LEU A 701 9.08 10.52 24.58
N SER A 702 8.80 9.32 25.08
CA SER A 702 7.69 9.06 26.02
C SER A 702 7.89 9.73 27.40
N ALA A 703 9.14 9.82 27.86
CA ALA A 703 9.51 10.54 29.08
C ALA A 703 9.33 12.07 28.94
N VAL A 704 9.52 12.62 27.72
CA VAL A 704 9.23 14.03 27.40
C VAL A 704 7.72 14.27 27.23
N GLU A 705 6.99 13.38 26.52
CA GLU A 705 5.53 13.47 26.40
C GLU A 705 4.81 13.47 27.76
N SER A 706 5.27 12.65 28.70
CA SER A 706 4.73 12.58 30.06
C SER A 706 5.13 13.76 30.95
N GLY A 707 6.02 14.64 30.49
CA GLY A 707 6.58 15.75 31.27
C GLY A 707 7.55 15.32 32.37
N SER A 708 8.00 14.06 32.36
CA SER A 708 8.98 13.50 33.30
C SER A 708 10.37 14.09 33.07
N ILE A 709 10.71 14.37 31.82
CA ILE A 709 11.88 15.14 31.40
C ILE A 709 11.40 16.46 30.79
N ARG A 710 11.96 17.58 31.24
CA ARG A 710 11.63 18.94 30.76
C ARG A 710 12.75 19.61 29.97
N ASP A 711 13.99 19.23 30.25
CA ASP A 711 15.17 19.70 29.51
C ASP A 711 15.59 18.60 28.55
N ILE A 712 15.47 18.87 27.25
CA ILE A 712 15.80 17.92 26.19
C ILE A 712 17.28 17.98 25.78
N SER A 713 18.08 18.93 26.29
CA SER A 713 19.45 19.15 25.82
C SER A 713 20.35 17.92 25.97
N ALA A 714 20.27 17.24 27.12
CA ALA A 714 20.99 15.98 27.36
C ALA A 714 20.51 14.84 26.44
N LEU A 715 19.20 14.79 26.11
CA LEU A 715 18.65 13.78 25.20
C LEU A 715 19.12 14.03 23.77
N VAL A 716 19.07 15.27 23.30
CA VAL A 716 19.55 15.69 21.96
C VAL A 716 21.03 15.35 21.78
N GLY A 717 21.90 15.72 22.74
CA GLY A 717 23.32 15.35 22.69
C GLY A 717 23.55 13.83 22.78
N GLY A 718 22.74 13.11 23.55
CA GLY A 718 22.77 11.64 23.57
C GLY A 718 22.35 10.99 22.25
N PHE A 719 21.42 11.62 21.51
CA PHE A 719 20.95 11.13 20.21
C PHE A 719 21.96 11.33 19.08
N GLU A 720 22.86 12.31 19.18
CA GLU A 720 23.98 12.47 18.23
C GLU A 720 24.89 11.23 18.19
N TYR A 721 25.00 10.47 19.29
CA TYR A 721 25.72 9.19 19.29
C TYR A 721 25.05 8.12 18.45
N PHE A 722 23.72 8.16 18.25
CA PHE A 722 23.02 7.19 17.39
C PHE A 722 23.41 7.33 15.92
N LEU A 723 23.99 8.46 15.53
CA LEU A 723 24.48 8.73 14.18
C LEU A 723 25.93 8.26 13.97
N GLN A 724 26.61 7.76 15.01
CA GLN A 724 27.94 7.17 14.87
C GLN A 724 27.85 5.83 14.11
N PRO A 725 28.83 5.47 13.26
CA PRO A 725 28.75 4.29 12.39
C PRO A 725 28.48 2.98 13.16
N PHE A 726 28.96 2.89 14.41
CA PHE A 726 28.74 1.78 15.33
C PHE A 726 27.29 1.61 15.84
N LEU A 727 26.52 2.70 15.98
CA LEU A 727 25.16 2.69 16.53
C LEU A 727 24.06 2.89 15.48
N ILE A 728 24.40 3.35 14.28
CA ILE A 728 23.45 3.77 13.26
C ILE A 728 22.52 2.66 12.75
N VAL A 729 22.84 1.38 13.01
CA VAL A 729 21.92 0.25 12.81
C VAL A 729 20.56 0.46 13.49
N GLY A 730 20.54 1.15 14.65
CA GLY A 730 19.31 1.49 15.37
C GLY A 730 18.41 2.48 14.63
N LEU A 731 18.97 3.30 13.73
CA LEU A 731 18.21 4.29 12.98
C LEU A 731 17.15 3.64 12.08
N ILE A 732 17.39 2.41 11.61
CA ILE A 732 16.44 1.65 10.79
C ILE A 732 15.11 1.47 11.55
N GLY A 733 15.15 1.00 12.80
CA GLY A 733 13.96 0.83 13.63
C GLY A 733 13.27 2.17 13.96
N ILE A 734 14.06 3.22 14.21
CA ILE A 734 13.56 4.58 14.48
C ILE A 734 12.78 5.13 13.28
N VAL A 735 13.32 5.03 12.06
CA VAL A 735 12.71 5.57 10.83
C VAL A 735 11.32 4.99 10.53
N PHE A 736 11.13 3.68 10.72
CA PHE A 736 9.82 3.05 10.55
C PHE A 736 8.85 3.35 11.71
N TRP A 737 9.35 3.41 12.95
CA TRP A 737 8.51 3.75 14.10
C TRP A 737 8.03 5.20 14.09
N THR A 738 8.88 6.15 13.66
CA THR A 738 8.56 7.58 13.62
C THR A 738 7.34 7.89 12.74
N GLU A 739 7.11 7.15 11.65
CA GLU A 739 5.90 7.29 10.81
C GLU A 739 4.62 7.04 11.62
N GLN A 740 4.57 5.90 12.32
CA GLN A 740 3.42 5.48 13.13
C GLN A 740 3.23 6.42 14.33
N TYR A 741 4.35 6.84 14.92
CA TYR A 741 4.40 7.80 16.01
C TYR A 741 3.83 9.15 15.59
N LEU A 742 4.32 9.78 14.52
CA LEU A 742 3.83 11.05 13.98
C LEU A 742 2.35 11.00 13.60
N THR A 743 1.92 9.91 12.96
CA THR A 743 0.51 9.69 12.61
C THR A 743 -0.39 9.65 13.85
N THR A 744 0.08 9.01 14.93
CA THR A 744 -0.62 8.97 16.23
C THR A 744 -0.55 10.31 16.95
N LEU A 745 0.60 10.98 16.94
CA LEU A 745 0.84 12.27 17.57
C LEU A 745 -0.13 13.35 17.04
N ARG A 746 -0.38 13.37 15.72
CA ARG A 746 -1.34 14.29 15.07
C ARG A 746 -2.76 14.17 15.61
N SER A 747 -3.14 13.00 16.13
CA SER A 747 -4.47 12.76 16.72
C SER A 747 -4.59 13.20 18.20
N LYS A 748 -3.47 13.56 18.85
CA LYS A 748 -3.45 14.10 20.20
C LYS A 748 -3.49 15.64 20.14
N ASP A 749 -4.32 16.28 20.96
CA ASP A 749 -4.33 17.74 21.12
C ASP A 749 -3.21 18.14 22.11
N LEU A 750 -2.03 18.46 21.57
CA LEU A 750 -0.80 18.71 22.34
C LEU A 750 -0.46 20.20 22.39
N ALA A 751 0.17 20.64 23.49
CA ALA A 751 0.71 21.98 23.61
C ALA A 751 1.84 22.24 22.59
N LYS A 752 1.86 23.44 21.99
CA LYS A 752 2.85 23.81 20.96
C LYS A 752 4.30 23.60 21.42
N ASP A 753 4.64 24.03 22.62
CA ASP A 753 5.99 23.94 23.19
C ASP A 753 6.49 22.49 23.32
N LEU A 754 5.57 21.55 23.59
CA LEU A 754 5.87 20.11 23.64
C LEU A 754 6.04 19.54 22.23
N LEU A 755 5.21 19.97 21.27
CA LEU A 755 5.33 19.58 19.87
C LEU A 755 6.67 20.07 19.26
N GLU A 756 7.09 21.29 19.59
CA GLU A 756 8.41 21.81 19.19
C GLU A 756 9.56 21.00 19.80
N SER A 757 9.51 20.69 21.10
CA SER A 757 10.50 19.83 21.76
C SER A 757 10.60 18.44 21.11
N ILE A 758 9.47 17.88 20.67
CA ILE A 758 9.43 16.60 19.93
C ILE A 758 10.09 16.75 18.55
N PHE A 759 9.80 17.83 17.81
CA PHE A 759 10.44 18.07 16.52
C PHE A 759 11.94 18.41 16.63
N ASP A 760 12.43 18.97 17.74
CA ASP A 760 13.87 19.11 17.99
C ASP A 760 14.54 17.74 18.14
N MET A 761 13.98 16.86 18.97
CA MET A 761 14.45 15.48 19.16
C MET A 761 14.38 14.63 17.87
N LEU A 762 13.37 14.86 17.01
CA LEU A 762 13.30 14.21 15.71
C LEU A 762 14.36 14.78 14.75
N ASN A 763 14.55 16.10 14.68
CA ASN A 763 15.55 16.70 13.79
C ASN A 763 16.98 16.31 14.19
N SER A 764 17.31 16.18 15.48
CA SER A 764 18.66 15.78 15.90
C SER A 764 19.09 14.39 15.42
N VAL A 765 18.15 13.57 14.94
CA VAL A 765 18.40 12.24 14.36
C VAL A 765 18.11 12.20 12.85
N LEU A 766 17.01 12.83 12.40
CA LEU A 766 16.54 12.73 11.01
C LEU A 766 17.08 13.83 10.08
N ASN A 767 17.52 14.96 10.63
CA ASN A 767 18.07 16.10 9.88
C ASN A 767 19.14 16.81 10.76
N PRO A 768 20.22 16.10 11.11
CA PRO A 768 21.23 16.61 12.04
C PRO A 768 22.02 17.75 11.42
N SER A 769 22.36 18.77 12.22
CA SER A 769 23.16 19.93 11.77
C SER A 769 24.61 19.55 11.41
N THR A 770 25.10 18.43 11.92
CA THR A 770 26.45 17.89 11.70
C THR A 770 26.38 16.37 11.67
N LEU A 771 26.98 15.76 10.67
CA LEU A 771 27.03 14.30 10.49
C LEU A 771 28.42 13.89 10.04
N ASN A 772 28.97 12.82 10.65
CA ASN A 772 30.25 12.23 10.24
C ASN A 772 30.21 11.82 8.76
N ASP A 773 31.33 11.98 8.05
CA ASP A 773 31.40 11.66 6.63
C ASP A 773 31.09 10.18 6.38
N GLU A 774 31.68 9.26 7.17
CA GLU A 774 31.41 7.80 7.14
C GLU A 774 29.92 7.45 7.33
N SER A 775 29.21 8.25 8.14
CA SER A 775 27.79 8.03 8.45
C SER A 775 26.85 8.59 7.39
N ARG A 776 27.29 9.51 6.53
CA ARG A 776 26.43 10.21 5.55
C ARG A 776 25.78 9.28 4.52
N PRO A 777 26.48 8.30 3.91
CA PRO A 777 25.84 7.34 3.01
C PRO A 777 24.82 6.46 3.73
N LEU A 778 25.15 5.97 4.93
CA LEU A 778 24.27 5.13 5.75
C LEU A 778 23.00 5.87 6.16
N HIS A 779 23.13 7.07 6.74
CA HIS A 779 22.01 7.90 7.16
C HIS A 779 21.05 8.17 6.00
N THR A 780 21.59 8.59 4.84
CA THR A 780 20.81 8.82 3.62
C THR A 780 20.05 7.56 3.20
N LEU A 781 20.72 6.40 3.12
CA LEU A 781 20.09 5.15 2.72
C LEU A 781 19.04 4.66 3.73
N ILE A 782 19.27 4.81 5.03
CA ILE A 782 18.32 4.41 6.08
C ILE A 782 17.05 5.27 6.03
N LEU A 783 17.19 6.59 5.91
CA LEU A 783 16.04 7.48 5.75
C LEU A 783 15.23 7.12 4.49
N ARG A 784 15.90 6.79 3.37
CA ARG A 784 15.23 6.40 2.11
C ARG A 784 14.29 5.22 2.26
N LEU A 785 14.57 4.28 3.17
CA LEU A 785 13.74 3.09 3.40
C LEU A 785 12.27 3.43 3.73
N ASN A 786 12.00 4.57 4.37
CA ASN A 786 10.63 5.03 4.66
C ASN A 786 10.36 6.53 4.36
N THR A 787 11.21 7.18 3.55
CA THR A 787 11.12 8.64 3.29
C THR A 787 9.74 9.08 2.78
N VAL A 788 9.08 8.28 1.94
CA VAL A 788 7.77 8.63 1.35
C VAL A 788 6.67 8.73 2.41
N GLN A 789 6.61 7.77 3.34
CA GLN A 789 5.61 7.80 4.42
C GLN A 789 5.99 8.80 5.51
N LEU A 790 7.28 9.00 5.79
CA LEU A 790 7.75 10.08 6.66
C LEU A 790 7.39 11.46 6.11
N LEU A 791 7.56 11.72 4.80
CA LEU A 791 7.12 12.96 4.16
C LEU A 791 5.62 13.18 4.32
N LYS A 792 4.81 12.14 4.10
CA LYS A 792 3.36 12.15 4.31
C LYS A 792 2.99 12.48 5.76
N ALA A 793 3.58 11.78 6.73
CA ALA A 793 3.31 11.96 8.14
C ALA A 793 3.76 13.34 8.64
N THR A 794 4.90 13.84 8.15
CA THR A 794 5.46 15.15 8.54
C THR A 794 4.66 16.31 7.92
N ARG A 795 4.33 16.25 6.62
CA ARG A 795 3.46 17.25 5.96
C ARG A 795 2.07 17.34 6.57
N ALA A 796 1.62 16.31 7.26
CA ALA A 796 0.35 16.33 7.99
C ALA A 796 0.31 17.37 9.14
N PHE A 797 1.49 17.82 9.62
CA PHE A 797 1.64 18.89 10.61
C PHE A 797 1.75 20.29 9.99
N GLN A 798 1.94 20.42 8.68
CA GLN A 798 1.83 21.73 8.03
C GLN A 798 0.39 22.24 8.14
N THR A 799 0.23 23.45 8.65
CA THR A 799 -1.05 24.16 8.65
C THR A 799 -1.51 24.38 7.22
N GLN A 800 -2.58 23.70 6.80
CA GLN A 800 -3.26 24.00 5.55
C GLN A 800 -3.84 25.41 5.63
N THR A 801 -3.11 26.39 5.08
CA THR A 801 -3.67 27.69 4.74
C THR A 801 -4.75 27.48 3.70
N GLN A 802 -6.02 27.59 4.10
CA GLN A 802 -7.08 27.82 3.14
C GLN A 802 -6.71 29.10 2.39
N SER A 803 -6.55 28.98 1.07
CA SER A 803 -6.24 30.10 0.18
C SER A 803 -7.44 31.05 0.15
N SER A 804 -7.46 31.97 1.11
CA SER A 804 -8.35 33.11 1.11
C SER A 804 -8.10 33.90 -0.17
N TYR A 805 -9.13 34.03 -0.99
CA TYR A 805 -9.02 34.49 -2.37
C TYR A 805 -8.44 35.92 -2.45
N GLY A 806 -7.14 36.04 -2.73
CA GLY A 806 -6.44 37.31 -2.83
C GLY A 806 -4.91 37.15 -2.82
N THR A 807 -4.23 37.94 -3.65
CA THR A 807 -2.78 37.86 -3.94
C THR A 807 -1.85 38.31 -2.80
N TYR A 808 -2.32 38.22 -1.56
CA TYR A 808 -1.59 38.60 -0.35
C TYR A 808 -1.84 37.58 0.76
N SER A 809 -1.39 36.34 0.53
CA SER A 809 -1.06 35.43 1.62
C SER A 809 0.09 36.06 2.40
N SER A 810 -0.18 36.63 3.57
CA SER A 810 0.89 36.93 4.53
C SER A 810 1.47 35.62 5.02
N ASP A 811 2.79 35.43 4.90
CA ASP A 811 3.49 34.24 5.39
C ASP A 811 3.20 34.02 6.89
N SER A 812 2.33 33.06 7.18
CA SER A 812 1.91 32.75 8.55
C SER A 812 2.71 31.57 9.07
N GLU A 813 3.78 31.88 9.82
CA GLU A 813 4.44 31.05 10.85
C GLU A 813 4.19 29.52 10.74
N GLY A 814 4.72 28.91 9.67
CA GLY A 814 5.05 27.49 9.71
C GLY A 814 6.16 27.26 10.73
N SER A 815 6.11 26.14 11.46
CA SER A 815 7.22 25.79 12.36
C SER A 815 8.44 25.44 11.52
N THR A 816 9.45 26.31 11.51
CA THR A 816 10.68 26.22 10.70
C THR A 816 11.35 24.84 10.78
N LYS A 817 11.26 24.18 11.93
CA LYS A 817 11.74 22.81 12.21
C LYS A 817 11.04 21.72 11.40
N VAL A 818 9.75 21.86 11.13
CA VAL A 818 8.95 20.91 10.33
C VAL A 818 9.23 21.12 8.84
N ASP A 819 9.29 22.37 8.40
CA ASP A 819 9.58 22.68 6.99
C ASP A 819 11.03 22.31 6.63
N SER A 820 11.99 22.51 7.55
CA SER A 820 13.37 22.02 7.38
C SER A 820 13.46 20.49 7.26
N LEU A 821 12.74 19.75 8.11
CA LEU A 821 12.67 18.29 8.02
C LEU A 821 12.04 17.82 6.69
N ILE A 822 10.99 18.51 6.22
CA ILE A 822 10.37 18.22 4.92
C ILE A 822 11.36 18.47 3.77
N SER A 823 12.08 19.61 3.78
CA SER A 823 13.10 19.90 2.77
C SER A 823 14.22 18.85 2.74
N HIS A 824 14.71 18.42 3.91
CA HIS A 824 15.73 17.36 3.99
C HIS A 824 15.20 16.02 3.46
N LEU A 825 13.99 15.61 3.86
CA LEU A 825 13.37 14.38 3.35
C LEU A 825 13.08 14.44 1.83
N GLU A 826 12.76 15.61 1.28
CA GLU A 826 12.65 15.82 -0.18
C GLU A 826 14.00 15.65 -0.89
N GLN A 827 15.08 16.19 -0.33
CA GLN A 827 16.45 15.99 -0.82
C GLN A 827 16.87 14.50 -0.77
N VAL A 828 16.60 13.82 0.35
CA VAL A 828 16.86 12.39 0.53
C VAL A 828 16.06 11.56 -0.49
N ALA A 829 14.81 11.93 -0.78
CA ALA A 829 14.02 11.30 -1.84
C ALA A 829 14.66 11.49 -3.23
N ARG A 830 15.18 12.70 -3.53
CA ARG A 830 15.84 13.04 -4.81
C ARG A 830 17.19 12.34 -5.02
N SER A 831 17.89 11.92 -3.95
CA SER A 831 19.24 11.33 -4.04
C SER A 831 19.36 10.08 -4.94
N SER A 832 18.28 9.32 -5.12
CA SER A 832 18.15 8.32 -6.17
C SER A 832 16.71 7.81 -6.35
N ILE A 833 16.47 7.03 -7.40
CA ILE A 833 15.12 6.66 -7.89
C ILE A 833 14.29 5.93 -6.82
N LEU A 834 13.04 6.39 -6.66
CA LEU A 834 11.98 5.74 -5.89
C LEU A 834 10.86 5.28 -6.84
N TYR A 835 10.33 4.07 -6.62
CA TYR A 835 9.28 3.50 -7.45
C TYR A 835 7.89 3.62 -6.82
N ASN A 836 6.87 3.73 -7.67
CA ASN A 836 5.46 3.78 -7.31
C ASN A 836 5.10 5.00 -6.42
N VAL A 837 5.87 6.09 -6.54
CA VAL A 837 5.68 7.35 -5.82
C VAL A 837 5.24 8.46 -6.76
N ASP A 838 4.22 9.23 -6.35
CA ASP A 838 3.75 10.41 -7.07
C ASP A 838 4.84 11.50 -7.11
N SER A 839 5.11 12.03 -8.31
CA SER A 839 6.03 13.16 -8.53
C SER A 839 5.70 14.37 -7.64
N SER A 840 4.42 14.61 -7.35
CA SER A 840 3.97 15.69 -6.46
C SER A 840 4.32 15.46 -4.99
N VAL A 841 4.69 14.23 -4.59
CA VAL A 841 5.26 13.94 -3.27
C VAL A 841 6.70 14.44 -3.17
N ILE A 842 7.44 14.59 -4.27
CA ILE A 842 8.88 14.92 -4.28
C ILE A 842 9.14 16.37 -4.74
N ASN A 843 8.23 16.93 -5.54
CA ASN A 843 8.32 18.27 -6.10
C ASN A 843 7.30 19.22 -5.45
N SER A 844 7.74 19.94 -4.41
CA SER A 844 6.94 20.90 -3.64
C SER A 844 6.84 22.32 -4.24
N GLU A 845 7.60 22.60 -5.29
CA GLU A 845 7.98 23.96 -5.71
C GLU A 845 6.90 24.79 -6.45
N ILE A 846 5.71 24.25 -6.71
CA ILE A 846 4.65 24.95 -7.47
C ILE A 846 3.55 25.44 -6.54
N GLY A 847 3.51 26.76 -6.29
CA GLY A 847 2.54 27.46 -5.43
C GLY A 847 1.09 27.53 -5.93
N TYR A 848 0.63 26.50 -6.66
CA TYR A 848 -0.77 26.32 -7.06
C TYR A 848 -1.42 25.20 -6.26
N GLN A 849 -2.76 25.14 -6.30
CA GLN A 849 -3.59 24.28 -5.44
C GLN A 849 -3.03 22.86 -5.29
N ARG A 850 -2.66 22.49 -4.05
CA ARG A 850 -2.38 21.11 -3.67
C ARG A 850 -3.61 20.27 -4.02
N LYS A 851 -3.54 19.47 -5.10
CA LYS A 851 -4.44 18.31 -5.24
C LYS A 851 -4.20 17.40 -4.06
N ASP A 852 -5.25 16.73 -3.57
CA ASP A 852 -5.10 15.73 -2.52
C ASP A 852 -4.09 14.66 -2.98
N ILE A 853 -2.96 14.60 -2.29
CA ILE A 853 -1.89 13.67 -2.61
C ILE A 853 -2.42 12.27 -2.32
N ASN A 854 -2.66 11.50 -3.38
CA ASN A 854 -3.31 10.20 -3.24
C ASN A 854 -2.25 9.10 -3.08
N TYR A 855 -2.14 8.57 -1.87
CA TYR A 855 -1.08 7.62 -1.46
C TYR A 855 -1.42 6.15 -1.71
N THR A 856 -2.56 5.85 -2.34
CA THR A 856 -2.94 4.49 -2.73
C THR A 856 -2.70 4.26 -4.23
N PRO A 857 -2.36 3.03 -4.67
CA PRO A 857 -2.19 2.69 -6.10
C PRO A 857 -3.44 2.95 -6.97
N PHE A 858 -4.59 3.11 -6.32
CA PHE A 858 -5.90 3.31 -6.91
C PHE A 858 -6.53 4.59 -6.34
N ALA A 859 -7.26 5.33 -7.18
CA ALA A 859 -8.17 6.38 -6.75
C ALA A 859 -9.60 5.80 -6.70
N ILE A 860 -10.03 5.34 -5.52
CA ILE A 860 -11.45 5.02 -5.29
C ILE A 860 -12.19 6.35 -5.12
N THR A 861 -12.91 6.75 -6.16
CA THR A 861 -13.81 7.90 -6.15
C THR A 861 -15.25 7.43 -6.27
N ALA A 862 -16.23 8.33 -6.10
CA ALA A 862 -17.64 7.98 -6.32
C ALA A 862 -17.90 7.46 -7.76
N ASP A 863 -17.20 8.01 -8.75
CA ASP A 863 -17.30 7.60 -10.16
C ASP A 863 -16.56 6.27 -10.44
N ASN A 864 -15.48 5.99 -9.71
CA ASN A 864 -14.65 4.78 -9.82
C ASN A 864 -14.72 3.93 -8.54
N SER A 865 -15.94 3.56 -8.13
CA SER A 865 -16.15 2.67 -6.98
C SER A 865 -15.60 1.26 -7.22
N ILE A 866 -15.35 0.49 -6.16
CA ILE A 866 -14.92 -0.92 -6.26
C ILE A 866 -15.93 -1.73 -7.09
N ASN A 867 -17.24 -1.47 -6.92
CA ASN A 867 -18.30 -2.12 -7.69
C ASN A 867 -18.29 -1.74 -9.18
N SER A 868 -18.01 -0.47 -9.51
CA SER A 868 -17.81 0.01 -10.89
C SER A 868 -16.57 -0.66 -11.53
N ILE A 869 -15.46 -0.71 -10.80
CA ILE A 869 -14.22 -1.39 -11.19
C ILE A 869 -14.48 -2.87 -11.46
N LEU A 870 -15.07 -3.61 -10.51
CA LEU A 870 -15.38 -5.03 -10.66
C LEU A 870 -16.34 -5.29 -11.83
N THR A 871 -17.37 -4.46 -12.00
CA THR A 871 -18.28 -4.55 -13.15
C THR A 871 -17.54 -4.37 -14.47
N ASN A 872 -16.60 -3.43 -14.53
CA ASN A 872 -15.72 -3.24 -15.69
C ASN A 872 -14.77 -4.43 -15.90
N GLN A 873 -14.27 -5.08 -14.83
CA GLN A 873 -13.49 -6.31 -14.95
C GLN A 873 -14.35 -7.49 -15.48
N VAL A 874 -15.55 -7.72 -14.96
CA VAL A 874 -16.45 -8.78 -15.48
C VAL A 874 -16.87 -8.48 -16.92
N ASN A 875 -17.15 -7.22 -17.26
CA ASN A 875 -17.40 -6.81 -18.64
C ASN A 875 -16.19 -7.05 -19.54
N SER A 876 -14.98 -6.96 -19.00
CA SER A 876 -13.76 -7.29 -19.73
C SER A 876 -13.66 -8.79 -19.94
N PHE A 877 -13.63 -9.59 -18.85
CA PHE A 877 -13.59 -11.07 -18.88
C PHE A 877 -14.66 -11.71 -19.77
N TRP A 878 -15.84 -11.11 -19.85
CA TRP A 878 -16.95 -11.56 -20.70
C TRP A 878 -16.79 -11.15 -22.17
N ASN A 879 -16.46 -9.89 -22.46
CA ASN A 879 -16.50 -9.35 -23.84
C ASN A 879 -15.20 -9.54 -24.64
N LEU A 880 -14.13 -10.10 -24.06
CA LEU A 880 -12.80 -10.19 -24.70
C LEU A 880 -12.26 -8.81 -25.13
N HIS A 881 -12.60 -7.77 -24.37
CA HIS A 881 -12.18 -6.40 -24.62
C HIS A 881 -10.74 -6.15 -24.17
N SER A 882 -9.84 -5.87 -25.13
CA SER A 882 -8.38 -5.84 -24.97
C SER A 882 -7.81 -4.70 -24.10
N SER A 883 -8.64 -3.99 -23.33
CA SER A 883 -8.26 -2.82 -22.53
C SER A 883 -7.86 -3.13 -21.09
N THR A 884 -8.21 -4.34 -20.60
CA THR A 884 -8.30 -4.59 -19.15
C THR A 884 -7.68 -5.91 -18.70
N TYR A 885 -7.68 -6.94 -19.56
CA TYR A 885 -7.01 -8.23 -19.33
C TYR A 885 -5.50 -8.16 -19.07
N TYR A 886 -4.87 -7.02 -19.36
CA TYR A 886 -3.42 -6.88 -19.46
C TYR A 886 -2.79 -6.04 -18.33
N ASN A 887 -3.61 -5.54 -17.41
CA ASN A 887 -3.14 -4.87 -16.17
C ASN A 887 -3.20 -5.86 -15.01
N ILE A 888 -2.37 -6.88 -15.07
CA ILE A 888 -2.32 -7.96 -14.08
C ILE A 888 -1.91 -7.42 -12.70
N ASP A 889 -1.02 -6.44 -12.66
CA ASP A 889 -0.61 -5.67 -11.49
C ASP A 889 -1.78 -4.92 -10.83
N TYR A 890 -2.61 -4.26 -11.64
CA TYR A 890 -3.83 -3.60 -11.16
C TYR A 890 -4.84 -4.61 -10.60
N LEU A 891 -5.02 -5.75 -11.27
CA LEU A 891 -5.89 -6.82 -10.77
C LEU A 891 -5.36 -7.43 -9.47
N PHE A 892 -4.04 -7.61 -9.33
CA PHE A 892 -3.44 -8.11 -8.10
C PHE A 892 -3.64 -7.11 -6.95
N ALA A 893 -3.36 -5.83 -7.18
CA ALA A 893 -3.64 -4.77 -6.21
C ALA A 893 -5.13 -4.71 -5.83
N LEU A 894 -6.05 -4.90 -6.79
CA LEU A 894 -7.49 -4.98 -6.52
C LEU A 894 -7.84 -6.19 -5.63
N ILE A 895 -7.31 -7.38 -5.94
CA ILE A 895 -7.51 -8.62 -5.18
C ILE A 895 -6.96 -8.48 -3.76
N ASP A 896 -5.83 -7.81 -3.56
CA ASP A 896 -5.25 -7.58 -2.24
C ASP A 896 -6.12 -6.65 -1.36
N ILE A 897 -6.94 -5.76 -1.96
CA ILE A 897 -7.92 -4.93 -1.23
C ILE A 897 -9.18 -5.73 -0.83
N ILE A 898 -9.76 -6.45 -1.79
CA ILE A 898 -11.09 -7.08 -1.62
C ILE A 898 -11.03 -8.52 -1.11
N THR A 899 -9.84 -9.12 -1.13
CA THR A 899 -9.49 -10.55 -0.93
C THR A 899 -9.82 -11.48 -2.11
N PRO A 900 -9.03 -12.56 -2.32
CA PRO A 900 -9.29 -13.57 -3.34
C PRO A 900 -10.67 -14.23 -3.22
N GLN A 901 -11.15 -14.47 -1.99
CA GLN A 901 -12.46 -15.08 -1.77
C GLN A 901 -13.58 -14.24 -2.39
N ARG A 902 -13.66 -12.96 -2.01
CA ARG A 902 -14.70 -12.06 -2.50
C ARG A 902 -14.59 -11.84 -4.01
N PHE A 903 -13.37 -11.69 -4.53
CA PHE A 903 -13.18 -11.58 -5.98
C PHE A 903 -13.70 -12.82 -6.72
N LEU A 904 -13.40 -14.02 -6.24
CA LEU A 904 -13.86 -15.27 -6.85
C LEU A 904 -15.38 -15.39 -6.80
N GLU A 905 -16.00 -15.12 -5.65
CA GLU A 905 -17.46 -15.14 -5.46
C GLU A 905 -18.16 -14.13 -6.37
N ASP A 906 -17.75 -12.85 -6.34
CA ASP A 906 -18.32 -11.77 -7.16
C ASP A 906 -18.16 -12.06 -8.66
N MET A 907 -16.99 -12.55 -9.12
CA MET A 907 -16.78 -12.91 -10.53
C MET A 907 -17.66 -14.09 -10.95
N LEU A 908 -17.71 -15.18 -10.17
CA LEU A 908 -18.51 -16.35 -10.52
C LEU A 908 -20.01 -16.04 -10.57
N VAL A 909 -20.52 -15.28 -9.59
CA VAL A 909 -21.92 -14.84 -9.54
C VAL A 909 -22.28 -14.03 -10.79
N VAL A 910 -21.50 -13.00 -11.15
CA VAL A 910 -21.86 -12.15 -12.31
C VAL A 910 -21.66 -12.88 -13.64
N LEU A 911 -20.67 -13.78 -13.76
CA LEU A 911 -20.53 -14.64 -14.94
C LEU A 911 -21.74 -15.58 -15.10
N GLN A 912 -22.20 -16.24 -14.03
CA GLN A 912 -23.39 -17.11 -14.05
C GLN A 912 -24.67 -16.34 -14.42
N HIS A 913 -24.86 -15.13 -13.88
CA HIS A 913 -26.01 -14.28 -14.22
C HIS A 913 -26.00 -13.93 -15.72
N LYS A 914 -24.85 -13.52 -16.27
CA LYS A 914 -24.73 -13.23 -17.71
C LYS A 914 -25.01 -14.44 -18.61
N THR A 915 -24.58 -15.64 -18.23
CA THR A 915 -24.90 -16.87 -18.98
C THR A 915 -26.40 -17.18 -18.93
N THR A 916 -27.05 -16.91 -17.79
CA THR A 916 -28.50 -17.08 -17.62
C THR A 916 -29.29 -16.05 -18.43
N ASP A 917 -28.85 -14.79 -18.43
CA ASP A 917 -29.46 -13.70 -19.21
C ASP A 917 -29.28 -13.91 -20.72
N ALA A 918 -28.11 -14.42 -21.16
CA ALA A 918 -27.87 -14.78 -22.55
C ALA A 918 -28.76 -15.93 -23.04
N ALA A 919 -29.18 -16.83 -22.14
CA ALA A 919 -30.06 -17.96 -22.43
C ALA A 919 -31.55 -17.60 -22.56
N LEU A 920 -31.96 -16.36 -22.25
CA LEU A 920 -33.34 -15.90 -22.46
C LEU A 920 -33.68 -15.80 -23.97
N PRO A 921 -34.82 -16.35 -24.42
CA PRO A 921 -35.08 -16.66 -25.84
C PRO A 921 -35.33 -15.45 -26.77
N ASN A 922 -35.12 -14.22 -26.30
CA ASN A 922 -35.29 -12.99 -27.09
C ASN A 922 -33.97 -12.40 -27.62
N SER A 923 -32.80 -12.93 -27.23
CA SER A 923 -31.52 -12.54 -27.87
C SER A 923 -31.33 -13.31 -29.19
N ARG A 924 -31.00 -12.60 -30.29
CA ARG A 924 -30.79 -13.22 -31.61
C ARG A 924 -29.37 -13.78 -31.78
N THR A 925 -28.99 -14.70 -30.91
CA THR A 925 -27.75 -15.48 -31.01
C THR A 925 -28.02 -16.94 -30.72
N LYS A 926 -28.09 -17.77 -31.77
CA LYS A 926 -27.97 -19.23 -31.62
C LYS A 926 -26.50 -19.56 -31.31
N GLY A 927 -26.09 -19.36 -30.06
CA GLY A 927 -24.88 -19.97 -29.53
C GLY A 927 -25.10 -21.47 -29.41
N SER A 928 -24.09 -22.27 -29.78
CA SER A 928 -24.04 -23.68 -29.36
C SER A 928 -23.45 -23.76 -27.96
N ASP A 929 -23.74 -24.85 -27.24
CA ASP A 929 -23.29 -25.04 -25.84
C ASP A 929 -21.77 -24.92 -25.63
N GLY A 930 -20.97 -24.99 -26.71
CA GLY A 930 -19.52 -24.78 -26.66
C GLY A 930 -19.07 -23.33 -26.46
N GLU A 931 -19.87 -22.31 -26.80
CA GLU A 931 -19.46 -20.91 -26.62
C GLU A 931 -19.44 -20.49 -25.14
N ASN A 932 -20.20 -21.18 -24.29
CA ASN A 932 -20.32 -20.90 -22.84
C ASN A 932 -19.12 -21.35 -21.99
N LEU A 933 -18.15 -22.08 -22.55
CA LEU A 933 -17.01 -22.61 -21.77
C LEU A 933 -15.76 -21.72 -21.81
N PHE A 934 -15.60 -20.91 -22.87
CA PHE A 934 -14.34 -20.21 -23.13
C PHE A 934 -14.02 -19.12 -22.10
N TYR A 935 -14.98 -18.29 -21.66
CA TYR A 935 -14.71 -17.22 -20.68
C TYR A 935 -14.19 -17.77 -19.34
N LEU A 936 -14.61 -18.99 -18.96
CA LEU A 936 -14.07 -19.69 -17.79
C LEU A 936 -12.62 -20.12 -18.01
N ASP A 937 -12.17 -20.43 -19.24
CA ASP A 937 -10.76 -20.73 -19.50
C ASP A 937 -9.89 -19.49 -19.21
N TYR A 938 -10.24 -18.32 -19.76
CA TYR A 938 -9.50 -17.07 -19.51
C TYR A 938 -9.44 -16.72 -18.02
N PHE A 939 -10.54 -16.93 -17.30
CA PHE A 939 -10.64 -16.67 -15.86
C PHE A 939 -9.77 -17.63 -15.05
N PHE A 940 -9.90 -18.95 -15.26
CA PHE A 940 -9.10 -19.92 -14.51
C PHE A 940 -7.59 -19.86 -14.84
N TYR A 941 -7.21 -19.54 -16.09
CA TYR A 941 -5.80 -19.24 -16.41
C TYR A 941 -5.27 -18.04 -15.61
N PHE A 942 -6.08 -17.00 -15.38
CA PHE A 942 -5.71 -15.88 -14.52
C PHE A 942 -5.58 -16.29 -13.05
N LEU A 943 -6.57 -17.03 -12.50
CA LEU A 943 -6.52 -17.49 -11.10
C LEU A 943 -5.26 -18.34 -10.82
N VAL A 944 -4.98 -19.30 -11.71
CA VAL A 944 -3.82 -20.17 -11.60
C VAL A 944 -2.51 -19.39 -11.75
N SER A 945 -2.45 -18.40 -12.66
CA SER A 945 -1.25 -17.57 -12.82
C SER A 945 -1.01 -16.63 -11.63
N HIS A 946 -2.07 -16.08 -11.02
CA HIS A 946 -1.97 -15.32 -9.77
C HIS A 946 -1.40 -16.18 -8.64
N ASP A 947 -1.94 -17.38 -8.44
CA ASP A 947 -1.52 -18.27 -7.36
C ASP A 947 -0.11 -18.81 -7.57
N VAL A 948 0.30 -19.17 -8.80
CA VAL A 948 1.68 -19.61 -9.08
C VAL A 948 2.70 -18.44 -9.08
N MET A 949 2.23 -17.18 -9.08
CA MET A 949 3.09 -16.04 -8.77
C MET A 949 3.26 -15.78 -7.27
N LYS A 950 2.28 -16.14 -6.45
CA LYS A 950 2.32 -15.98 -4.97
C LYS A 950 2.80 -17.21 -4.22
N ALA A 951 2.69 -18.41 -4.80
CA ALA A 951 3.10 -19.67 -4.20
C ALA A 951 4.41 -20.19 -4.82
N GLU A 952 5.28 -20.71 -3.95
CA GLU A 952 6.69 -20.95 -4.28
C GLU A 952 6.88 -22.18 -5.19
N ASN A 953 6.07 -23.25 -5.02
CA ASN A 953 5.94 -24.30 -6.04
C ASN A 953 4.49 -24.62 -6.42
N LYS A 954 4.27 -24.78 -7.73
CA LYS A 954 3.07 -25.40 -8.31
C LYS A 954 2.78 -26.81 -7.79
N THR A 955 3.81 -27.57 -7.39
CA THR A 955 3.65 -28.89 -6.76
C THR A 955 2.92 -28.81 -5.43
N ASP A 956 3.14 -27.75 -4.67
CA ASP A 956 2.69 -27.64 -3.28
C ASP A 956 1.21 -27.23 -3.27
N ILE A 957 0.80 -26.36 -4.21
CA ILE A 957 -0.62 -26.12 -4.50
C ILE A 957 -1.30 -27.42 -4.98
N LEU A 958 -0.67 -28.19 -5.88
CA LEU A 958 -1.23 -29.46 -6.36
C LEU A 958 -1.41 -30.49 -5.22
N GLN A 959 -0.44 -30.59 -4.32
CA GLN A 959 -0.48 -31.48 -3.16
C GLN A 959 -1.56 -31.04 -2.18
N TYR A 960 -1.65 -29.74 -1.88
CA TYR A 960 -2.71 -29.17 -1.04
C TYR A 960 -4.10 -29.44 -1.62
N MET A 961 -4.33 -29.10 -2.90
CA MET A 961 -5.60 -29.30 -3.62
C MET A 961 -6.02 -30.78 -3.74
N SER A 962 -5.06 -31.70 -3.63
CA SER A 962 -5.27 -33.16 -3.66
C SER A 962 -5.41 -33.77 -2.26
N SER A 963 -5.22 -32.99 -1.19
CA SER A 963 -5.35 -33.47 0.19
C SER A 963 -6.83 -33.61 0.59
N THR A 964 -7.12 -34.44 1.58
CA THR A 964 -8.46 -34.66 2.13
C THR A 964 -8.58 -34.23 3.59
N ALA A 965 -7.60 -33.47 4.09
CA ALA A 965 -7.54 -33.07 5.49
C ALA A 965 -8.20 -31.70 5.69
N GLU A 966 -9.18 -31.62 6.59
CA GLU A 966 -9.74 -30.36 7.05
C GLU A 966 -8.66 -29.58 7.84
N SER A 967 -7.97 -28.65 7.17
CA SER A 967 -7.02 -27.75 7.84
C SER A 967 -7.77 -26.62 8.53
N ASP A 968 -8.14 -26.86 9.79
CA ASP A 968 -9.02 -26.04 10.64
C ASP A 968 -8.39 -24.71 11.13
N LEU A 969 -7.46 -24.14 10.36
CA LEU A 969 -6.49 -23.13 10.82
C LEU A 969 -6.56 -21.75 10.14
N ILE A 970 -7.26 -21.58 9.02
CA ILE A 970 -7.12 -20.37 8.19
C ILE A 970 -7.97 -19.16 8.68
N PHE A 971 -9.02 -19.37 9.49
CA PHE A 971 -9.99 -18.32 9.84
C PHE A 971 -10.13 -17.93 11.32
N ARG A 972 -9.13 -18.19 12.17
CA ARG A 972 -9.08 -17.51 13.49
C ARG A 972 -8.67 -16.04 13.34
N LYS A 973 -9.60 -15.12 13.59
CA LYS A 973 -9.26 -13.70 13.86
C LYS A 973 -8.23 -13.64 14.99
N PRO A 974 -7.23 -12.74 14.95
CA PRO A 974 -6.31 -12.57 16.06
C PRO A 974 -7.10 -12.08 17.29
N ALA A 975 -7.16 -12.92 18.32
CA ALA A 975 -7.64 -12.51 19.62
C ALA A 975 -6.58 -11.63 20.28
N HIS A 976 -6.75 -10.31 20.19
CA HIS A 976 -6.06 -9.41 21.10
C HIS A 976 -6.62 -9.62 22.51
N GLU A 977 -5.96 -10.48 23.29
CA GLU A 977 -6.19 -10.54 24.73
C GLU A 977 -5.68 -9.26 25.39
N PHE A 978 -6.55 -8.25 25.44
CA PHE A 978 -6.48 -7.24 26.49
C PHE A 978 -6.85 -7.93 27.81
N GLN A 979 -5.85 -8.33 28.59
CA GLN A 979 -6.04 -8.60 30.02
C GLN A 979 -5.97 -7.28 30.80
N PRO A 980 -7.08 -6.76 31.33
CA PRO A 980 -7.01 -5.70 32.33
C PRO A 980 -6.58 -6.31 33.67
N SER A 981 -5.43 -5.90 34.19
CA SER A 981 -4.94 -6.32 35.50
C SER A 981 -5.88 -5.84 36.62
N ALA A 982 -6.71 -6.73 37.15
CA ALA A 982 -7.49 -6.50 38.36
C ALA A 982 -6.67 -6.87 39.62
N LYS A 983 -6.84 -6.09 40.68
CA LYS A 983 -6.04 -6.19 41.91
C LYS A 983 -6.32 -7.48 42.68
N VAL A 984 -5.27 -8.01 43.34
CA VAL A 984 -5.36 -9.08 44.33
C VAL A 984 -5.76 -8.50 45.68
N GLU A 985 -6.79 -9.07 46.31
CA GLU A 985 -7.03 -9.01 47.76
C GLU A 985 -7.10 -10.45 48.30
N GLN A 986 -6.31 -10.73 49.34
CA GLN A 986 -6.40 -11.91 50.24
C GLN A 986 -7.40 -11.61 51.39
N PRO A 987 -7.82 -12.54 52.30
CA PRO A 987 -7.28 -13.88 52.63
C PRO A 987 -8.39 -14.99 52.58
N SER A 988 -8.41 -16.15 53.27
CA SER A 988 -7.60 -16.79 54.33
C SER A 988 -7.71 -18.34 54.29
N ASP A 989 -7.24 -19.02 55.36
CA ASP A 989 -7.45 -20.43 55.79
C ASP A 989 -6.83 -21.49 54.84
N GLU A 990 -5.66 -22.11 55.10
CA GLU A 990 -5.09 -22.80 56.29
C GLU A 990 -5.74 -24.15 56.68
N ASP A 991 -4.85 -25.14 56.83
CA ASP A 991 -4.93 -26.41 57.55
C ASP A 991 -6.02 -27.45 57.21
N PHE A 992 -5.62 -28.46 56.42
CA PHE A 992 -5.66 -29.83 56.94
C PHE A 992 -4.37 -30.58 56.58
N ASP A 993 -3.65 -30.94 57.64
CA ASP A 993 -2.21 -31.21 57.66
C ASP A 993 -1.88 -32.72 57.66
N MET A 994 -0.59 -33.04 57.58
CA MET A 994 0.06 -34.31 57.97
C MET A 994 -0.51 -35.64 57.43
N LEU A 995 0.30 -36.35 56.63
CA LEU A 995 0.75 -37.70 57.02
C LEU A 995 1.95 -38.16 56.17
N PHE A 996 3.16 -38.01 56.73
CA PHE A 996 4.42 -38.78 56.57
C PHE A 996 4.68 -39.57 55.26
N GLY A 997 5.84 -39.51 54.59
CA GLY A 997 7.09 -38.80 54.89
C GLY A 997 8.30 -39.46 54.16
N GLU A 998 9.34 -38.66 53.92
CA GLU A 998 10.77 -39.00 53.67
C GLU A 998 11.19 -39.98 52.54
N ASP A 999 11.86 -39.40 51.54
CA ASP A 999 13.16 -39.79 50.93
C ASP A 999 13.60 -41.25 50.76
N THR A 1000 14.07 -41.59 49.54
CA THR A 1000 15.37 -42.28 49.34
C THR A 1000 15.89 -42.18 47.90
N SER A 1001 17.21 -42.25 47.74
CA SER A 1001 17.97 -41.93 46.51
C SER A 1001 18.43 -43.15 45.68
N ILE A 1002 18.42 -43.02 44.33
CA ILE A 1002 19.46 -43.38 43.29
C ILE A 1002 20.16 -44.77 43.44
N PRO A 1003 20.17 -45.69 42.44
CA PRO A 1003 20.73 -45.54 41.06
C PRO A 1003 19.83 -46.12 39.93
N GLY A 1004 20.04 -45.96 38.60
CA GLY A 1004 21.19 -46.28 37.72
C GLY A 1004 21.29 -47.80 37.46
N ASN A 1005 21.44 -48.37 36.25
CA ASN A 1005 21.61 -47.93 34.84
C ASN A 1005 21.26 -49.13 33.89
N GLU A 1006 21.21 -48.95 32.55
CA GLU A 1006 21.27 -50.04 31.50
C GLU A 1006 20.07 -51.03 31.38
N SER A 1007 19.69 -51.60 30.23
CA SER A 1007 20.12 -51.45 28.82
C SER A 1007 19.08 -52.02 27.80
N GLU A 1008 19.24 -51.60 26.53
CA GLU A 1008 18.90 -52.29 25.26
C GLU A 1008 17.45 -52.70 24.89
N ALA A 1009 16.92 -51.93 23.92
CA ALA A 1009 16.42 -52.36 22.61
C ALA A 1009 15.44 -53.57 22.47
N ASN A 1010 14.29 -53.29 21.84
CA ASN A 1010 14.02 -53.96 20.56
C ASN A 1010 13.24 -53.08 19.58
N ILE A 1011 13.53 -53.25 18.30
CA ILE A 1011 13.00 -52.46 17.18
C ILE A 1011 11.68 -53.07 16.69
N ASN A 1012 10.72 -52.24 16.33
CA ASN A 1012 9.81 -52.55 15.22
C ASN A 1012 9.42 -51.24 14.52
N GLU A 1013 9.93 -51.06 13.30
CA GLU A 1013 9.56 -49.97 12.42
C GLU A 1013 8.09 -50.12 12.00
N ILE A 1014 7.30 -49.05 12.18
CA ILE A 1014 6.19 -48.75 11.27
C ILE A 1014 6.44 -47.35 10.75
N LYS A 1015 6.87 -47.27 9.49
CA LYS A 1015 7.05 -46.01 8.78
C LYS A 1015 5.68 -45.39 8.55
N ALA A 1016 5.37 -44.33 9.28
CA ALA A 1016 4.45 -43.31 8.78
C ALA A 1016 5.28 -42.39 7.90
N ASP A 1017 4.95 -42.31 6.61
CA ASP A 1017 5.66 -41.42 5.70
C ASP A 1017 5.48 -39.96 6.15
N GLU A 1018 6.59 -39.25 6.31
CA GLU A 1018 6.62 -37.85 6.75
C GLU A 1018 6.04 -36.96 5.65
N ILE A 1019 4.75 -36.64 5.74
CA ILE A 1019 4.17 -35.53 5.00
C ILE A 1019 4.62 -34.24 5.67
N SER A 1020 5.48 -33.48 4.99
CA SER A 1020 5.93 -32.16 5.42
C SER A 1020 4.73 -31.24 5.70
N PRO A 1021 4.76 -30.44 6.77
CA PRO A 1021 3.69 -29.49 7.05
C PRO A 1021 3.70 -28.40 5.98
N ILE A 1022 2.66 -28.37 5.14
CA ILE A 1022 2.46 -27.33 4.12
C ILE A 1022 2.35 -25.98 4.84
N ASN A 1023 3.28 -25.07 4.56
CA ASN A 1023 3.39 -23.79 5.26
C ASN A 1023 2.14 -22.91 5.00
N PRO A 1024 1.31 -22.58 6.01
CA PRO A 1024 -0.03 -22.06 5.78
C PRO A 1024 -0.11 -20.60 5.30
N GLU A 1025 0.98 -19.83 5.33
CA GLU A 1025 0.92 -18.39 4.98
C GLU A 1025 0.69 -18.12 3.49
N PHE A 1026 1.34 -18.85 2.57
CA PHE A 1026 1.15 -18.62 1.13
C PHE A 1026 -0.27 -18.95 0.65
N LEU A 1027 -0.94 -19.89 1.33
CA LEU A 1027 -2.32 -20.29 1.05
C LEU A 1027 -3.35 -19.24 1.50
N ARG A 1028 -2.99 -18.36 2.45
CA ARG A 1028 -3.92 -17.38 3.04
C ARG A 1028 -4.52 -16.39 2.03
N CYS A 1029 -3.84 -16.18 0.91
CA CYS A 1029 -4.28 -15.33 -0.20
C CYS A 1029 -4.33 -16.06 -1.56
N SER A 1030 -4.60 -17.37 -1.55
CA SER A 1030 -4.66 -18.23 -2.74
C SER A 1030 -6.11 -18.54 -3.17
N PHE A 1031 -6.39 -18.48 -4.47
CA PHE A 1031 -7.65 -18.97 -5.05
C PHE A 1031 -7.81 -20.49 -4.93
N ALA A 1032 -6.72 -21.25 -5.00
CA ALA A 1032 -6.71 -22.69 -4.73
C ALA A 1032 -7.20 -22.99 -3.31
N ALA A 1033 -6.70 -22.27 -2.31
CA ALA A 1033 -7.14 -22.40 -0.92
C ALA A 1033 -8.64 -22.13 -0.76
N VAL A 1034 -9.14 -21.05 -1.36
CA VAL A 1034 -10.58 -20.72 -1.35
C VAL A 1034 -11.40 -21.85 -2.01
N LEU A 1035 -11.06 -22.26 -3.24
CA LEU A 1035 -11.78 -23.32 -3.97
C LEU A 1035 -11.80 -24.65 -3.22
N HIS A 1036 -10.68 -25.04 -2.60
CA HIS A 1036 -10.57 -26.29 -1.85
C HIS A 1036 -11.37 -26.26 -0.55
N CYS A 1037 -11.24 -25.19 0.25
CA CYS A 1037 -12.01 -25.02 1.47
C CYS A 1037 -13.51 -24.95 1.18
N SER A 1038 -13.94 -24.24 0.13
CA SER A 1038 -15.33 -24.22 -0.32
C SER A 1038 -15.83 -25.61 -0.73
N LEU A 1039 -15.00 -26.44 -1.37
CA LEU A 1039 -15.38 -27.81 -1.75
C LEU A 1039 -15.54 -28.73 -0.53
N LEU A 1040 -14.61 -28.67 0.43
CA LEU A 1040 -14.70 -29.46 1.66
C LEU A 1040 -15.93 -29.03 2.48
N ALA A 1041 -16.14 -27.73 2.67
CA ALA A 1041 -17.29 -27.20 3.40
C ALA A 1041 -18.64 -27.59 2.75
N ASN A 1042 -18.74 -27.55 1.41
CA ASN A 1042 -19.98 -27.97 0.72
C ASN A 1042 -20.19 -29.50 0.76
N LYS A 1043 -19.13 -30.32 0.80
CA LYS A 1043 -19.24 -31.77 1.00
C LYS A 1043 -19.74 -32.09 2.42
N ALA A 1044 -19.18 -31.47 3.46
CA ALA A 1044 -19.67 -31.59 4.83
C ALA A 1044 -21.13 -31.05 4.99
N ALA A 1045 -21.48 -30.00 4.25
CA ALA A 1045 -22.85 -29.48 4.22
C ALA A 1045 -23.84 -30.42 3.50
N LEU A 1046 -23.39 -31.16 2.48
CA LEU A 1046 -24.18 -32.23 1.83
C LEU A 1046 -24.38 -33.42 2.78
N GLU A 1047 -23.33 -33.88 3.46
CA GLU A 1047 -23.39 -34.97 4.45
C GLU A 1047 -24.31 -34.66 5.63
N SER A 1048 -24.40 -33.38 6.02
CA SER A 1048 -25.33 -32.90 7.05
C SER A 1048 -26.72 -32.48 6.51
N GLY A 1049 -26.98 -32.60 5.21
CA GLY A 1049 -28.29 -32.36 4.59
C GLY A 1049 -28.67 -30.88 4.36
N HIS A 1050 -27.70 -29.96 4.42
CA HIS A 1050 -27.92 -28.50 4.29
C HIS A 1050 -27.72 -27.95 2.87
N THR A 1051 -27.24 -28.76 1.91
CA THR A 1051 -26.90 -28.33 0.54
C THR A 1051 -27.36 -29.35 -0.51
N SER A 1052 -27.57 -28.91 -1.75
CA SER A 1052 -27.98 -29.79 -2.86
C SER A 1052 -26.78 -30.42 -3.58
N GLU A 1053 -26.96 -31.65 -4.04
CA GLU A 1053 -25.96 -32.43 -4.81
C GLU A 1053 -25.46 -31.65 -6.05
N VAL A 1054 -26.36 -30.94 -6.74
CA VAL A 1054 -26.06 -30.10 -7.91
C VAL A 1054 -25.04 -28.98 -7.60
N ALA A 1055 -25.06 -28.39 -6.40
CA ALA A 1055 -24.11 -27.34 -6.02
C ALA A 1055 -22.71 -27.92 -5.79
N VAL A 1056 -22.62 -29.13 -5.21
CA VAL A 1056 -21.36 -29.86 -5.00
C VAL A 1056 -20.75 -30.30 -6.34
N ASP A 1057 -21.58 -30.78 -7.27
CA ASP A 1057 -21.13 -31.14 -8.63
C ASP A 1057 -20.55 -29.94 -9.39
N GLN A 1058 -21.21 -28.79 -9.34
CA GLN A 1058 -20.73 -27.56 -9.99
C GLN A 1058 -19.38 -27.11 -9.40
N LEU A 1059 -19.23 -27.15 -8.07
CA LEU A 1059 -17.99 -26.72 -7.41
C LEU A 1059 -16.86 -27.73 -7.62
N THR A 1060 -17.18 -29.02 -7.76
CA THR A 1060 -16.23 -30.06 -8.16
C THR A 1060 -15.71 -29.82 -9.58
N GLN A 1061 -16.57 -29.46 -10.54
CA GLN A 1061 -16.14 -29.12 -11.91
C GLN A 1061 -15.20 -27.89 -11.94
N LEU A 1062 -15.45 -26.88 -11.10
CA LEU A 1062 -14.58 -25.71 -10.96
C LEU A 1062 -13.21 -26.09 -10.35
N HIS A 1063 -13.20 -26.95 -9.32
CA HIS A 1063 -11.99 -27.47 -8.69
C HIS A 1063 -11.14 -28.30 -9.66
N ASP A 1064 -11.76 -29.23 -10.40
CA ASP A 1064 -11.08 -30.05 -11.42
C ASP A 1064 -10.52 -29.21 -12.56
N LYS A 1065 -11.24 -28.17 -13.01
CA LYS A 1065 -10.77 -27.22 -14.03
C LYS A 1065 -9.54 -26.43 -13.57
N TYR A 1066 -9.52 -26.01 -12.32
CA TYR A 1066 -8.32 -25.40 -11.72
C TYR A 1066 -7.14 -26.36 -11.76
N ILE A 1067 -7.36 -27.63 -11.42
CA ILE A 1067 -6.32 -28.67 -11.43
C ILE A 1067 -5.85 -29.02 -12.86
N GLU A 1068 -6.72 -29.04 -13.88
CA GLU A 1068 -6.30 -29.24 -15.29
C GLU A 1068 -5.33 -28.14 -15.72
N ILE A 1069 -5.69 -26.88 -15.49
CA ILE A 1069 -4.87 -25.73 -15.87
C ILE A 1069 -3.60 -25.65 -15.02
N LEU A 1070 -3.67 -25.90 -13.71
CA LEU A 1070 -2.50 -25.96 -12.83
C LEU A 1070 -1.54 -27.08 -13.25
N LYS A 1071 -2.02 -28.23 -13.75
CA LYS A 1071 -1.15 -29.31 -14.26
C LYS A 1071 -0.44 -28.92 -15.56
N SER A 1072 -1.01 -28.07 -16.41
CA SER A 1072 -0.44 -27.67 -17.72
C SER A 1072 1.00 -27.11 -17.61
N SER A 1073 1.86 -27.44 -18.58
CA SER A 1073 3.30 -27.15 -18.53
C SER A 1073 3.68 -25.67 -18.75
N THR A 1074 2.67 -24.82 -18.96
CA THR A 1074 2.79 -23.47 -19.51
C THR A 1074 2.44 -22.36 -18.51
N VAL A 1075 2.13 -22.71 -17.26
CA VAL A 1075 2.07 -21.79 -16.11
C VAL A 1075 3.47 -21.62 -15.52
#